data_AF-A0AAE9F093-F1
#
_entry.id   AF-A0AAE9F093-F1
#
_cell.length_a   1.000
_cell.length_b   1.000
_cell.length_c   1.000
_cell.angle_alpha   90.00
_cell.angle_beta   90.00
_cell.angle_gamma   90.00
#
_symmetry.space_group_name_H-M   'P 1'
#
loop_
_entity.id
_entity.type
_entity.pdbx_description
1 polymer ?
#
loop_
_entity_poly.entity_id
_entity_poly.type
_entity_poly.pdbx_seq_one_letter_code
_entity_poly.pdbx_strand_id
1 'polypeptide(L)'
;MAQPKRLDQEEEVVPAIRHEDAEWKVIQQNTFSRWVNNHLQKAGESIGSLETEFSDGLKLIALAQVLSQKQVGKFNKKVAFRSQKLENVSLALNFFQNEENIKIINIDSTHIVDHNKKLILGLVWTLILHYSISMGWIQEKREDGQDKEETPKQKLLNWIRNRLPGLPISNFTSDWNDGVALGALVNSMAPGALEDWENWSPNEALENTEKAMKSAQDLLKVAPLIAPAEMIHPEIDEMSVMTYLSQFPATKPVIVKPKVHATISNLDKTLLINEPKEFDLKLSRDGYKPKVSIKDADGHDLHLGVKKVDEQATNYKIKFTPTKVGPLNVEVAATDAHTFETQAIPEASVTCQVVPIARLLEYSKTAKVGDTVKFTVADAIEGPVEAIIVDPTGKEHRMVILEGSAPGVHTFEFTVPTTGLHSVNVFHKKIPLTGSPFPLRGKPKNAFKIWGRGIAPEGIRKNDVVGVHVESLDPEENIANSNASLEVVRKDGRVLPISVDYDEDTSTLNFEYQPKEAPEDLEVVVKVGGEKVESHKVHVAPLSSSKIRAFGPGLEGGIVNEPCVFDVEMNGENKDLSFAVEGPSKAEIECNERPDGSAVLSYTPTVAGVYKVGVLADGEHIQDSPFVLRVNDGVPGLKPSATRVTGIDESKVYSVGEKIPFRVDTRLCGVDLVPKVEILDPSLDKISYGAREITPGIFEYTLIPEHAVKHKIDVSVCGVSVPGAPFSLKVKEATDASKLRIYGPGVEGPVYSKEPTRFTIDATQAGPGAVEVALADDHGEKVDLDVLDNQDGSFTVKYTAQRPGVYQLNVVFAGEEISPIAINVKPNVDVSGIRVEGLENAVVTVNVEKEIHVFTTDGENTRIVITSPSGRVVEAIIESTPTGFRVRFTPSEVGNYTIDVTYQDIPIEKSPFTLESIDPNQPGSSEQDDVDMEQEPGESTLAEAEYVVCGSGPARADLVTVSGPGLGPLVAQRSTYVSIDTTNAGFGDIDVYVDGPTRTPLHCVDNQDGILKMCFTPKQPGLYYLRVMFDNEHVPGSPFQIVAVAALLGSPSLLGAEQKRSKTESPYSSISSGSSSTPNPNPQACT
;
A
#
# COMPACT_ATOMS: atom_id res chain seq x y z
N MET A 1 -7.36 33.50 -49.37
CA MET A 1 -6.27 32.67 -49.92
C MET A 1 -5.90 31.63 -48.87
N ALA A 2 -5.47 30.44 -49.29
CA ALA A 2 -5.31 29.30 -48.38
C ALA A 2 -4.17 29.50 -47.38
N GLN A 3 -4.39 29.11 -46.11
CA GLN A 3 -3.33 28.78 -45.17
C GLN A 3 -3.07 27.26 -45.23
N PRO A 4 -1.82 26.81 -45.03
CA PRO A 4 -1.48 25.39 -45.09
C PRO A 4 -1.95 24.63 -43.85
N LYS A 5 -2.33 23.36 -44.02
CA LYS A 5 -2.57 22.44 -42.91
C LYS A 5 -1.28 22.23 -42.13
N ARG A 6 -1.32 22.43 -40.80
CA ARG A 6 -0.41 21.70 -39.91
C ARG A 6 -0.88 20.25 -39.83
N LEU A 7 0.08 19.34 -39.70
CA LEU A 7 -0.16 17.98 -39.24
C LEU A 7 -0.10 18.06 -37.72
N ASP A 8 -1.26 17.99 -37.09
CA ASP A 8 -1.32 17.88 -35.64
C ASP A 8 -0.90 16.44 -35.29
N GLN A 9 0.24 16.32 -34.60
CA GLN A 9 0.53 15.14 -33.81
C GLN A 9 -0.30 15.30 -32.55
N GLU A 10 -1.46 14.65 -32.51
CA GLU A 10 -2.18 14.43 -31.26
C GLU A 10 -1.30 13.52 -30.40
N GLU A 11 -0.52 14.11 -29.48
CA GLU A 11 -0.05 13.36 -28.32
C GLU A 11 -1.29 12.86 -27.59
N GLU A 12 -1.34 11.55 -27.39
CA GLU A 12 -2.46 10.88 -26.75
C GLU A 12 -2.52 11.29 -25.27
N VAL A 13 -3.28 12.35 -24.98
CA VAL A 13 -3.52 12.84 -23.62
C VAL A 13 -4.24 11.74 -22.85
N VAL A 14 -3.46 10.95 -22.12
CA VAL A 14 -3.96 9.89 -21.25
C VAL A 14 -4.95 10.52 -20.26
N PRO A 15 -6.23 10.13 -20.27
CA PRO A 15 -7.21 10.72 -19.36
C PRO A 15 -6.80 10.48 -17.91
N ALA A 16 -6.93 11.50 -17.06
CA ALA A 16 -6.71 11.36 -15.62
C ALA A 16 -7.55 10.18 -15.08
N ILE A 17 -6.87 9.16 -14.55
CA ILE A 17 -7.50 7.93 -14.10
C ILE A 17 -8.38 8.24 -12.88
N ARG A 18 -9.66 7.91 -12.97
CA ARG A 18 -10.60 8.11 -11.86
C ARG A 18 -10.28 7.13 -10.71
N HIS A 19 -10.01 7.69 -9.53
CA HIS A 19 -9.74 6.96 -8.29
C HIS A 19 -11.00 6.25 -7.75
N GLU A 20 -11.31 5.05 -8.24
CA GLU A 20 -12.31 4.15 -7.61
C GLU A 20 -11.89 2.66 -7.56
N ASP A 21 -10.98 2.20 -8.42
CA ASP A 21 -10.49 0.82 -8.45
C ASP A 21 -9.04 0.70 -7.94
N ALA A 22 -8.77 -0.32 -7.11
CA ALA A 22 -7.41 -0.67 -6.70
C ALA A 22 -6.56 -1.05 -7.93
N GLU A 23 -5.33 -0.55 -8.02
CA GLU A 23 -4.54 -0.54 -9.26
C GLU A 23 -4.20 -1.93 -9.79
N TRP A 24 -4.02 -2.91 -8.91
CA TRP A 24 -3.83 -4.29 -9.32
C TRP A 24 -4.97 -4.81 -10.21
N LYS A 25 -6.21 -4.32 -10.03
CA LYS A 25 -7.34 -4.63 -10.92
C LYS A 25 -7.18 -3.99 -12.29
N VAL A 26 -6.58 -2.79 -12.37
CA VAL A 26 -6.31 -2.09 -13.64
C VAL A 26 -5.20 -2.82 -14.39
N ILE A 27 -4.12 -3.22 -13.70
CA ILE A 27 -3.05 -4.06 -14.25
C ILE A 27 -3.60 -5.40 -14.75
N GLN A 28 -4.46 -6.06 -13.98
CA GLN A 28 -5.13 -7.30 -14.38
C GLN A 28 -6.03 -7.09 -15.60
N GLN A 29 -6.86 -6.04 -15.61
CA GLN A 29 -7.71 -5.70 -16.74
C GLN A 29 -6.90 -5.43 -18.01
N ASN A 30 -5.81 -4.65 -17.91
CA ASN A 30 -4.89 -4.38 -19.00
C ASN A 30 -4.25 -5.67 -19.53
N THR A 31 -3.70 -6.47 -18.63
CA THR A 31 -3.02 -7.73 -18.98
C THR A 31 -3.95 -8.72 -19.66
N PHE A 32 -5.17 -8.88 -19.13
CA PHE A 32 -6.18 -9.76 -19.71
C PHE A 32 -6.71 -9.20 -21.05
N SER A 33 -6.81 -7.89 -21.21
CA SER A 33 -7.21 -7.26 -22.49
C SER A 33 -6.15 -7.49 -23.57
N ARG A 34 -4.86 -7.32 -23.23
CA ARG A 34 -3.73 -7.60 -24.14
C ARG A 34 -3.67 -9.09 -24.49
N TRP A 35 -3.90 -9.99 -23.53
CA TRP A 35 -4.00 -11.44 -23.80
C TRP A 35 -5.15 -11.77 -24.77
N VAL A 36 -6.36 -11.27 -24.52
CA VAL A 36 -7.51 -11.48 -25.42
C VAL A 36 -7.21 -10.93 -26.82
N ASN A 37 -6.64 -9.73 -26.94
CA ASN A 37 -6.28 -9.14 -28.23
C ASN A 37 -5.21 -9.93 -28.99
N ASN A 38 -4.20 -10.45 -28.30
CA ASN A 38 -3.16 -11.32 -28.89
C ASN A 38 -3.73 -12.63 -29.47
N HIS A 39 -4.93 -13.05 -29.03
CA HIS A 39 -5.69 -14.13 -29.67
C HIS A 39 -6.66 -13.60 -30.74
N LEU A 40 -7.52 -12.63 -30.43
CA LEU A 40 -8.51 -12.09 -31.37
C LEU A 40 -7.92 -11.52 -32.67
N GLN A 41 -6.69 -11.00 -32.64
CA GLN A 41 -5.98 -10.54 -33.85
C GLN A 41 -5.86 -11.65 -34.91
N LYS A 42 -5.81 -12.93 -34.51
CA LYS A 42 -5.78 -14.10 -35.42
C LYS A 42 -7.10 -14.29 -36.19
N ALA A 43 -8.20 -13.73 -35.66
CA ALA A 43 -9.50 -13.65 -36.33
C ALA A 43 -9.75 -12.29 -37.02
N GLY A 44 -8.80 -11.35 -36.95
CA GLY A 44 -8.97 -9.99 -37.46
C GLY A 44 -9.79 -9.07 -36.54
N GLU A 45 -10.00 -9.47 -35.29
CA GLU A 45 -10.80 -8.74 -34.29
C GLU A 45 -9.92 -8.14 -33.18
N SER A 46 -10.47 -7.18 -32.44
CA SER A 46 -9.85 -6.62 -31.22
C SER A 46 -10.91 -6.05 -30.29
N ILE A 47 -10.56 -5.80 -29.03
CA ILE A 47 -11.37 -5.12 -28.01
C ILE A 47 -10.60 -3.94 -27.40
N GLY A 48 -11.31 -2.83 -27.17
CA GLY A 48 -10.87 -1.74 -26.31
C GLY A 48 -11.34 -1.91 -24.86
N SER A 49 -12.48 -2.56 -24.61
CA SER A 49 -12.99 -2.83 -23.26
C SER A 49 -13.56 -4.24 -23.10
N LEU A 50 -12.92 -5.05 -22.23
CA LEU A 50 -13.40 -6.38 -21.80
C LEU A 50 -14.84 -6.34 -21.25
N GLU A 51 -15.16 -5.29 -20.50
CA GLU A 51 -16.43 -5.13 -19.78
C GLU A 51 -17.62 -4.95 -20.73
N THR A 52 -17.41 -4.29 -21.88
CA THR A 52 -18.50 -3.91 -22.79
C THR A 52 -18.53 -4.71 -24.09
N GLU A 53 -17.38 -5.10 -24.64
CA GLU A 53 -17.29 -5.63 -26.00
C GLU A 53 -17.51 -7.14 -26.13
N PHE A 54 -17.64 -7.86 -25.01
CA PHE A 54 -18.20 -9.22 -25.01
C PHE A 54 -19.73 -9.25 -24.94
N SER A 55 -20.40 -8.11 -24.72
CA SER A 55 -21.84 -8.07 -24.42
C SER A 55 -22.77 -8.46 -25.59
N ASP A 56 -22.28 -8.57 -26.83
CA ASP A 56 -23.06 -9.10 -27.96
C ASP A 56 -22.76 -10.58 -28.29
N GLY A 57 -21.80 -11.16 -27.55
CA GLY A 57 -21.29 -12.52 -27.69
C GLY A 57 -20.43 -12.78 -28.93
N LEU A 58 -20.33 -11.86 -29.91
CA LEU A 58 -19.61 -12.11 -31.17
C LEU A 58 -18.11 -12.26 -30.93
N LYS A 59 -17.50 -11.33 -30.20
CA LYS A 59 -16.06 -11.37 -29.89
C LYS A 59 -15.71 -12.49 -28.91
N LEU A 60 -16.63 -12.87 -28.02
CA LEU A 60 -16.45 -14.02 -27.13
C LEU A 60 -16.49 -15.35 -27.90
N ILE A 61 -17.35 -15.47 -28.92
CA ILE A 61 -17.38 -16.62 -29.84
C ILE A 61 -16.09 -16.67 -30.69
N ALA A 62 -15.64 -15.53 -31.23
CA ALA A 62 -14.40 -15.46 -32.00
C ALA A 62 -13.19 -15.88 -31.14
N LEU A 63 -13.12 -15.43 -29.88
CA LEU A 63 -12.10 -15.86 -28.92
C LEU A 63 -12.18 -17.37 -28.66
N ALA A 64 -13.38 -17.92 -28.44
CA ALA A 64 -13.59 -19.35 -28.25
C ALA A 64 -13.09 -20.19 -29.45
N GLN A 65 -13.39 -19.75 -30.68
CA GLN A 65 -12.91 -20.38 -31.92
C GLN A 65 -11.38 -20.34 -32.05
N VAL A 66 -10.75 -19.20 -31.72
CA VAL A 66 -9.29 -19.06 -31.79
C VAL A 66 -8.57 -19.88 -30.70
N LEU A 67 -9.10 -19.93 -29.47
CA LEU A 67 -8.47 -20.67 -28.38
C LEU A 67 -8.58 -22.19 -28.57
N SER A 68 -9.76 -22.69 -28.93
CA SER A 68 -10.02 -24.13 -29.15
C SER A 68 -9.55 -24.66 -30.50
N GLN A 69 -9.37 -23.80 -31.50
CA GLN A 69 -9.24 -24.14 -32.93
C GLN A 69 -10.45 -24.94 -33.48
N LYS A 70 -11.61 -24.91 -32.82
CA LYS A 70 -12.85 -25.57 -33.24
C LYS A 70 -13.89 -24.54 -33.72
N GLN A 71 -14.93 -25.03 -34.41
CA GLN A 71 -16.07 -24.22 -34.80
C GLN A 71 -17.14 -24.21 -33.70
N VAL A 72 -17.44 -23.02 -33.17
CA VAL A 72 -18.64 -22.77 -32.35
C VAL A 72 -19.88 -22.81 -33.26
N GLY A 73 -21.01 -23.28 -32.74
CA GLY A 73 -22.26 -23.50 -33.48
C GLY A 73 -22.87 -22.24 -34.11
N LYS A 74 -24.07 -22.38 -34.72
CA LYS A 74 -24.71 -21.27 -35.45
C LYS A 74 -25.20 -20.15 -34.50
N PHE A 75 -24.63 -18.95 -34.63
CA PHE A 75 -24.94 -17.76 -33.83
C PHE A 75 -25.56 -16.59 -34.62
N ASN A 76 -26.11 -15.60 -33.89
CA ASN A 76 -26.72 -14.40 -34.46
C ASN A 76 -25.65 -13.39 -34.91
N LYS A 77 -25.43 -13.25 -36.22
CA LYS A 77 -24.44 -12.31 -36.81
C LYS A 77 -24.87 -10.84 -36.85
N LYS A 78 -26.14 -10.54 -36.60
CA LYS A 78 -26.69 -9.18 -36.53
C LYS A 78 -27.47 -9.06 -35.24
N VAL A 79 -26.86 -8.47 -34.22
CA VAL A 79 -27.37 -8.44 -32.86
C VAL A 79 -28.02 -7.08 -32.59
N ALA A 80 -29.35 -7.05 -32.57
CA ALA A 80 -30.14 -5.84 -32.34
C ALA A 80 -30.91 -5.87 -31.01
N PHE A 81 -31.27 -7.07 -30.52
CA PHE A 81 -32.09 -7.24 -29.33
C PHE A 81 -31.32 -7.95 -28.20
N ARG A 82 -31.63 -7.63 -26.93
CA ARG A 82 -30.95 -8.23 -25.77
C ARG A 82 -31.11 -9.75 -25.69
N SER A 83 -32.19 -10.33 -26.23
CA SER A 83 -32.34 -11.78 -26.36
C SER A 83 -31.25 -12.41 -27.25
N GLN A 84 -30.93 -11.79 -28.39
CA GLN A 84 -29.89 -12.27 -29.30
C GLN A 84 -28.49 -12.17 -28.69
N LYS A 85 -28.25 -11.13 -27.86
CA LYS A 85 -27.03 -10.99 -27.05
C LYS A 85 -26.89 -12.17 -26.08
N LEU A 86 -27.94 -12.45 -25.29
CA LEU A 86 -27.96 -13.58 -24.35
C LEU A 86 -27.77 -14.94 -25.06
N GLU A 87 -28.41 -15.16 -26.21
CA GLU A 87 -28.25 -16.39 -27.01
C GLU A 87 -26.79 -16.61 -27.44
N ASN A 88 -26.15 -15.59 -28.01
CA ASN A 88 -24.75 -15.66 -28.47
C ASN A 88 -23.79 -15.93 -27.30
N VAL A 89 -23.94 -15.19 -26.19
CA VAL A 89 -23.10 -15.37 -25.01
C VAL A 89 -23.31 -16.75 -24.37
N SER A 90 -24.56 -17.21 -24.27
CA SER A 90 -24.88 -18.55 -23.74
C SER A 90 -24.27 -19.65 -24.61
N LEU A 91 -24.25 -19.48 -25.93
CA LEU A 91 -23.60 -20.42 -26.84
C LEU A 91 -22.08 -20.51 -26.59
N ALA A 92 -21.40 -19.38 -26.36
CA ALA A 92 -19.98 -19.37 -26.04
C ALA A 92 -19.67 -20.02 -24.68
N LEU A 93 -20.44 -19.69 -23.65
CA LEU A 93 -20.29 -20.30 -22.31
C LEU A 93 -20.55 -21.81 -22.35
N ASN A 94 -21.62 -22.25 -23.03
CA ASN A 94 -21.94 -23.66 -23.21
C ASN A 94 -20.85 -24.40 -24.02
N PHE A 95 -20.22 -23.74 -25.00
CA PHE A 95 -19.10 -24.31 -25.74
C PHE A 95 -17.90 -24.57 -24.81
N PHE A 96 -17.49 -23.57 -24.02
CA PHE A 96 -16.41 -23.75 -23.04
C PHE A 96 -16.72 -24.82 -22.00
N GLN A 97 -17.96 -24.89 -21.49
CA GLN A 97 -18.36 -25.89 -20.50
C GLN A 97 -18.43 -27.31 -21.07
N ASN A 98 -19.08 -27.51 -22.23
CA ASN A 98 -19.43 -28.83 -22.72
C ASN A 98 -18.44 -29.41 -23.74
N GLU A 99 -17.86 -28.57 -24.62
CA GLU A 99 -16.96 -29.02 -25.71
C GLU A 99 -15.47 -28.96 -25.32
N GLU A 100 -15.14 -28.07 -24.37
CA GLU A 100 -13.78 -27.86 -23.85
C GLU A 100 -13.63 -28.34 -22.38
N ASN A 101 -14.73 -28.77 -21.74
CA ASN A 101 -14.77 -29.28 -20.36
C ASN A 101 -14.20 -28.29 -19.31
N ILE A 102 -14.39 -26.98 -19.53
CA ILE A 102 -13.91 -25.92 -18.64
C ILE A 102 -14.94 -25.66 -17.54
N LYS A 103 -14.49 -25.66 -16.28
CA LYS A 103 -15.36 -25.42 -15.11
C LYS A 103 -15.75 -23.95 -14.95
N ILE A 104 -16.84 -23.60 -15.64
CA ILE A 104 -17.74 -22.45 -15.52
C ILE A 104 -18.23 -22.12 -14.09
N ILE A 105 -17.47 -21.44 -13.22
CA ILE A 105 -17.93 -21.08 -11.87
C ILE A 105 -18.60 -19.69 -11.84
N ASN A 106 -19.84 -19.63 -11.33
CA ASN A 106 -20.58 -18.41 -10.96
C ASN A 106 -20.71 -17.31 -12.04
N ILE A 107 -20.79 -17.70 -13.32
CA ILE A 107 -21.08 -16.78 -14.42
C ILE A 107 -22.10 -17.37 -15.40
N ASP A 108 -23.03 -16.53 -15.86
CA ASP A 108 -23.97 -16.83 -16.93
C ASP A 108 -24.00 -15.70 -17.96
N SER A 109 -24.88 -15.81 -18.97
CA SER A 109 -24.95 -14.84 -20.05
C SER A 109 -25.47 -13.46 -19.65
N THR A 110 -26.26 -13.33 -18.57
CA THR A 110 -26.74 -12.03 -18.10
C THR A 110 -25.59 -11.17 -17.58
N HIS A 111 -24.68 -11.77 -16.80
CA HIS A 111 -23.52 -11.09 -16.22
C HIS A 111 -22.57 -10.48 -17.26
N ILE A 112 -22.47 -11.05 -18.46
CA ILE A 112 -21.63 -10.53 -19.56
C ILE A 112 -22.40 -9.50 -20.40
N VAL A 113 -23.70 -9.72 -20.63
CA VAL A 113 -24.56 -8.78 -21.36
C VAL A 113 -24.80 -7.49 -20.58
N ASP A 114 -24.85 -7.58 -19.26
CA ASP A 114 -25.10 -6.48 -18.32
C ASP A 114 -23.80 -5.98 -17.63
N HIS A 115 -22.64 -6.23 -18.23
CA HIS A 115 -21.35 -5.57 -17.91
C HIS A 115 -20.77 -5.83 -16.51
N ASN A 116 -20.93 -7.04 -15.94
CA ASN A 116 -20.32 -7.39 -14.65
C ASN A 116 -18.80 -7.62 -14.77
N LYS A 117 -18.03 -6.53 -14.71
CA LYS A 117 -16.56 -6.48 -14.79
C LYS A 117 -15.86 -7.59 -13.97
N LYS A 118 -16.26 -7.80 -12.71
CA LYS A 118 -15.64 -8.79 -11.81
C LYS A 118 -15.77 -10.22 -12.34
N LEU A 119 -16.95 -10.60 -12.81
CA LEU A 119 -17.18 -11.94 -13.34
C LEU A 119 -16.57 -12.12 -14.73
N ILE A 120 -16.58 -11.07 -15.57
CA ILE A 120 -15.90 -11.08 -16.87
C ILE A 120 -14.39 -11.32 -16.71
N LEU A 121 -13.72 -10.64 -15.76
CA LEU A 121 -12.31 -10.90 -15.46
C LEU A 121 -12.09 -12.34 -14.94
N GLY A 122 -12.97 -12.85 -14.07
CA GLY A 122 -12.93 -14.24 -13.60
C GLY A 122 -13.09 -15.28 -14.71
N LEU A 123 -13.94 -15.02 -15.71
CA LEU A 123 -14.06 -15.84 -16.92
C LEU A 123 -12.75 -15.83 -17.72
N VAL A 124 -12.20 -14.64 -18.02
CA VAL A 124 -10.97 -14.52 -18.82
C VAL A 124 -9.79 -15.20 -18.11
N TRP A 125 -9.67 -15.04 -16.79
CA TRP A 125 -8.69 -15.80 -15.99
C TRP A 125 -8.89 -17.31 -16.12
N THR A 126 -10.13 -17.80 -16.06
CA THR A 126 -10.42 -19.24 -16.23
C THR A 126 -9.97 -19.74 -17.61
N LEU A 127 -10.13 -18.93 -18.66
CA LEU A 127 -9.65 -19.24 -20.02
C LEU A 127 -8.11 -19.20 -20.11
N ILE A 128 -7.45 -18.22 -19.49
CA ILE A 128 -5.97 -18.14 -19.41
C ILE A 128 -5.43 -19.37 -18.69
N LEU A 129 -5.96 -19.68 -17.51
CA LEU A 129 -5.57 -20.82 -16.69
C LEU A 129 -5.73 -22.15 -17.44
N HIS A 130 -6.79 -22.29 -18.25
CA HIS A 130 -6.99 -23.46 -19.09
C HIS A 130 -6.03 -23.48 -20.29
N TYR A 131 -6.09 -22.50 -21.20
CA TYR A 131 -5.41 -22.55 -22.49
C TYR A 131 -3.92 -22.18 -22.46
N SER A 132 -3.51 -21.24 -21.59
CA SER A 132 -2.12 -20.76 -21.54
C SER A 132 -1.28 -21.50 -20.52
N ILE A 133 -1.90 -22.05 -19.47
CA ILE A 133 -1.19 -22.75 -18.39
C ILE A 133 -1.46 -24.26 -18.45
N SER A 134 -2.71 -24.69 -18.26
CA SER A 134 -3.03 -26.12 -18.03
C SER A 134 -2.90 -27.00 -19.28
N MET A 135 -3.38 -26.54 -20.43
CA MET A 135 -3.40 -27.29 -21.71
C MET A 135 -2.16 -27.07 -22.59
N GLY A 136 -1.30 -26.11 -22.26
CA GLY A 136 -0.18 -25.71 -23.13
C GLY A 136 0.90 -26.79 -23.28
N TRP A 137 1.55 -27.16 -22.17
CA TRP A 137 2.67 -28.12 -22.14
C TRP A 137 2.66 -29.05 -20.92
N ILE A 138 1.70 -28.89 -19.99
CA ILE A 138 1.73 -29.57 -18.69
C ILE A 138 1.08 -30.98 -18.73
N GLN A 139 1.19 -31.68 -19.86
CA GLN A 139 0.71 -33.05 -20.04
C GLN A 139 1.84 -34.03 -20.36
N GLU A 140 2.78 -34.18 -19.42
CA GLU A 140 3.58 -35.40 -19.32
C GLU A 140 3.02 -36.27 -18.20
N LYS A 141 2.47 -37.43 -18.57
CA LYS A 141 2.26 -38.53 -17.61
C LYS A 141 3.58 -39.26 -17.43
N ARG A 142 4.12 -39.23 -16.22
CA ARG A 142 5.11 -40.22 -15.79
C ARG A 142 4.41 -41.58 -15.66
N GLU A 143 5.09 -42.67 -16.00
CA GLU A 143 4.49 -44.02 -15.99
C GLU A 143 4.40 -44.62 -14.57
N ASP A 144 5.00 -43.95 -13.60
CA ASP A 144 5.08 -44.25 -12.19
C ASP A 144 3.83 -43.72 -11.46
N GLY A 145 2.85 -44.58 -11.18
CA GLY A 145 1.54 -44.21 -10.62
C GLY A 145 1.50 -43.76 -9.15
N GLN A 146 2.42 -42.88 -8.72
CA GLN A 146 2.41 -42.24 -7.41
C GLN A 146 2.85 -40.78 -7.52
N ASP A 147 1.90 -39.84 -7.58
CA ASP A 147 2.19 -38.44 -7.27
C ASP A 147 0.96 -37.67 -6.80
N LYS A 148 1.19 -36.62 -6.00
CA LYS A 148 0.16 -35.65 -5.63
C LYS A 148 -0.17 -34.78 -6.83
N GLU A 149 -1.45 -34.49 -7.04
CA GLU A 149 -1.91 -33.70 -8.20
C GLU A 149 -1.48 -32.23 -8.06
N GLU A 150 -0.30 -31.87 -8.58
CA GLU A 150 0.19 -30.48 -8.54
C GLU A 150 -0.74 -29.53 -9.31
N THR A 151 -1.00 -28.37 -8.74
CA THR A 151 -1.79 -27.29 -9.36
C THR A 151 -1.04 -26.66 -10.55
N PRO A 152 -1.75 -26.05 -11.52
CA PRO A 152 -1.10 -25.37 -12.65
C PRO A 152 -0.08 -24.29 -12.22
N LYS A 153 -0.36 -23.59 -11.11
CA LYS A 153 0.55 -22.61 -10.48
C LYS A 153 1.86 -23.28 -10.03
N GLN A 154 1.78 -24.38 -9.28
CA GLN A 154 2.95 -25.12 -8.80
C GLN A 154 3.79 -25.65 -9.96
N LYS A 155 3.16 -26.21 -10.99
CA LYS A 155 3.84 -26.70 -12.20
C LYS A 155 4.61 -25.61 -12.93
N LEU A 156 4.01 -24.43 -13.14
CA LEU A 156 4.70 -23.29 -13.75
C LEU A 156 5.88 -22.81 -12.89
N LEU A 157 5.69 -22.68 -11.58
CA LEU A 157 6.72 -22.25 -10.65
C LEU A 157 7.89 -23.25 -10.58
N ASN A 158 7.59 -24.55 -10.55
CA ASN A 158 8.59 -25.62 -10.58
C ASN A 158 9.37 -25.65 -11.90
N TRP A 159 8.71 -25.40 -13.04
CA TRP A 159 9.41 -25.27 -14.33
C TRP A 159 10.41 -24.10 -14.31
N ILE A 160 10.00 -22.92 -13.82
CA ILE A 160 10.87 -21.74 -13.70
C ILE A 160 12.06 -22.03 -12.78
N ARG A 161 11.83 -22.61 -11.60
CA ARG A 161 12.89 -22.98 -10.64
C ARG A 161 13.90 -23.96 -11.21
N ASN A 162 13.42 -24.99 -11.92
CA ASN A 162 14.29 -25.96 -12.59
C ASN A 162 15.11 -25.33 -13.73
N ARG A 163 14.62 -24.22 -14.32
CA ARG A 163 15.33 -23.46 -15.35
C ARG A 163 16.33 -22.46 -14.77
N LEU A 164 16.08 -21.94 -13.56
CA LEU A 164 16.88 -20.93 -12.86
C LEU A 164 17.46 -21.44 -11.54
N PRO A 165 18.34 -22.47 -11.57
CA PRO A 165 18.98 -22.97 -10.36
C PRO A 165 19.92 -21.92 -9.77
N GLY A 166 19.53 -21.35 -8.63
CA GLY A 166 20.32 -20.35 -7.88
C GLY A 166 19.55 -19.09 -7.49
N LEU A 167 18.41 -18.80 -8.12
CA LEU A 167 17.56 -17.67 -7.75
C LEU A 167 16.41 -18.10 -6.80
N PRO A 168 16.09 -17.33 -5.75
CA PRO A 168 15.14 -17.71 -4.71
C PRO A 168 13.66 -17.52 -5.11
N ILE A 169 13.28 -17.92 -6.33
CA ILE A 169 11.93 -17.70 -6.87
C ILE A 169 10.89 -18.50 -6.07
N SER A 170 9.91 -17.80 -5.51
CA SER A 170 8.93 -18.29 -4.54
C SER A 170 7.47 -17.99 -4.92
N ASN A 171 7.22 -16.87 -5.60
CA ASN A 171 5.90 -16.37 -5.94
C ASN A 171 5.81 -15.80 -7.36
N PHE A 172 4.62 -15.31 -7.71
CA PHE A 172 4.32 -14.60 -8.96
C PHE A 172 3.97 -13.13 -8.69
N THR A 173 4.68 -12.50 -7.76
CA THR A 173 4.48 -11.11 -7.32
C THR A 173 5.86 -10.43 -7.14
N SER A 174 6.26 -10.12 -5.89
CA SER A 174 7.51 -9.45 -5.52
C SER A 174 8.77 -9.94 -6.21
N ASP A 175 8.88 -11.26 -6.45
CA ASP A 175 10.10 -11.89 -6.97
C ASP A 175 10.40 -11.52 -8.44
N TRP A 176 9.51 -10.75 -9.07
CA TRP A 176 9.62 -10.27 -10.46
C TRP A 176 9.68 -8.74 -10.55
N ASN A 177 9.57 -8.03 -9.42
CA ASN A 177 9.45 -6.56 -9.40
C ASN A 177 10.77 -5.81 -9.66
N ASP A 178 11.92 -6.49 -9.74
CA ASP A 178 13.25 -5.88 -9.98
C ASP A 178 13.83 -6.13 -11.39
N GLY A 179 13.11 -6.90 -12.22
CA GLY A 179 13.55 -7.31 -13.56
C GLY A 179 14.70 -8.32 -13.60
N VAL A 180 15.39 -8.62 -12.49
CA VAL A 180 16.57 -9.49 -12.45
C VAL A 180 16.17 -10.94 -12.71
N ALA A 181 15.11 -11.42 -12.03
CA ALA A 181 14.56 -12.76 -12.28
C ALA A 181 14.08 -12.95 -13.72
N LEU A 182 13.55 -11.89 -14.34
CA LEU A 182 13.11 -11.92 -15.73
C LEU A 182 14.29 -11.91 -16.71
N GLY A 183 15.34 -11.12 -16.44
CA GLY A 183 16.59 -11.14 -17.21
C GLY A 183 17.25 -12.52 -17.18
N ALA A 184 17.33 -13.14 -16.00
CA ALA A 184 17.78 -14.51 -15.81
C ALA A 184 16.97 -15.51 -16.66
N LEU A 185 15.63 -15.42 -16.62
CA LEU A 185 14.74 -16.29 -17.39
C LEU A 185 14.99 -16.17 -18.90
N VAL A 186 15.09 -14.94 -19.40
CA VAL A 186 15.36 -14.65 -20.82
C VAL A 186 16.73 -15.19 -21.23
N ASN A 187 17.79 -14.92 -20.47
CA ASN A 187 19.12 -15.41 -20.79
C ASN A 187 19.22 -16.96 -20.69
N SER A 188 18.45 -17.61 -19.80
CA SER A 188 18.36 -19.07 -19.77
C SER A 188 17.76 -19.67 -21.06
N MET A 189 16.95 -18.92 -21.81
CA MET A 189 16.28 -19.35 -23.04
C MET A 189 17.01 -18.87 -24.31
N ALA A 190 17.73 -17.76 -24.23
CA ALA A 190 18.65 -17.28 -25.26
C ALA A 190 20.01 -16.89 -24.63
N PRO A 191 20.92 -17.87 -24.38
CA PRO A 191 22.19 -17.62 -23.71
C PRO A 191 23.06 -16.63 -24.46
N GLY A 192 23.48 -15.55 -23.79
CA GLY A 192 24.25 -14.45 -24.37
C GLY A 192 23.41 -13.37 -25.06
N ALA A 193 22.08 -13.37 -24.86
CA ALA A 193 21.21 -12.29 -25.32
C ALA A 193 21.19 -11.05 -24.41
N LEU A 194 21.49 -11.24 -23.12
CA LEU A 194 21.58 -10.17 -22.12
C LEU A 194 22.98 -10.21 -21.51
N GLU A 195 23.79 -9.22 -21.86
CA GLU A 195 25.13 -9.03 -21.31
C GLU A 195 25.04 -8.63 -19.82
N ASP A 196 25.93 -9.18 -19.00
CA ASP A 196 26.12 -8.89 -17.58
C ASP A 196 24.87 -8.91 -16.67
N TRP A 197 23.82 -9.65 -17.05
CA TRP A 197 22.58 -9.78 -16.26
C TRP A 197 22.78 -10.25 -14.81
N GLU A 198 23.85 -11.01 -14.55
CA GLU A 198 24.24 -11.50 -13.22
C GLU A 198 24.67 -10.37 -12.26
N ASN A 199 25.00 -9.19 -12.80
CA ASN A 199 25.44 -8.00 -12.07
C ASN A 199 24.39 -6.88 -12.05
N TRP A 200 23.18 -7.09 -12.57
CA TRP A 200 22.13 -6.06 -12.60
C TRP A 200 21.71 -5.63 -11.20
N SER A 201 21.57 -4.32 -11.00
CA SER A 201 21.13 -3.75 -9.73
C SER A 201 19.61 -3.86 -9.59
N PRO A 202 19.06 -4.37 -8.47
CA PRO A 202 17.61 -4.36 -8.23
C PRO A 202 16.98 -2.97 -8.23
N ASN A 203 17.77 -1.91 -8.00
CA ASN A 203 17.30 -0.52 -8.04
C ASN A 203 17.00 -0.05 -9.48
N GLU A 204 17.56 -0.70 -10.51
CA GLU A 204 17.33 -0.39 -11.93
C GLU A 204 16.09 -1.14 -12.48
N ALA A 205 15.10 -1.39 -11.62
CA ALA A 205 13.97 -2.31 -11.84
C ALA A 205 13.25 -2.14 -13.19
N LEU A 206 12.93 -0.90 -13.57
CA LEU A 206 12.27 -0.59 -14.82
C LEU A 206 13.16 -0.90 -16.03
N GLU A 207 14.42 -0.46 -16.00
CA GLU A 207 15.38 -0.64 -17.10
C GLU A 207 15.73 -2.11 -17.30
N ASN A 208 15.96 -2.86 -16.21
CA ASN A 208 16.14 -4.32 -16.21
C ASN A 208 14.95 -5.02 -16.90
N THR A 209 13.73 -4.63 -16.50
CA THR A 209 12.49 -5.23 -17.00
C THR A 209 12.27 -4.89 -18.48
N GLU A 210 12.50 -3.64 -18.90
CA GLU A 210 12.44 -3.21 -20.30
C GLU A 210 13.45 -3.97 -21.19
N LYS A 211 14.72 -4.05 -20.78
CA LYS A 211 15.77 -4.81 -21.48
C LYS A 211 15.37 -6.29 -21.63
N ALA A 212 14.90 -6.91 -20.55
CA ALA A 212 14.53 -8.32 -20.56
C ALA A 212 13.27 -8.59 -21.41
N MET A 213 12.20 -7.81 -21.27
CA MET A 213 10.97 -7.96 -22.05
C MET A 213 11.20 -7.73 -23.55
N LYS A 214 11.98 -6.71 -23.92
CA LYS A 214 12.35 -6.46 -25.32
C LYS A 214 13.09 -7.64 -25.93
N SER A 215 14.10 -8.18 -25.23
CA SER A 215 14.83 -9.37 -25.67
C SER A 215 13.94 -10.62 -25.76
N ALA A 216 12.97 -10.79 -24.84
CA ALA A 216 11.97 -11.87 -24.91
C ALA A 216 11.06 -11.74 -26.14
N GLN A 217 10.62 -10.52 -26.48
CA GLN A 217 9.80 -10.25 -27.64
C GLN A 217 10.57 -10.44 -28.95
N ASP A 218 11.77 -9.89 -29.05
CA ASP A 218 12.58 -9.92 -30.27
C ASP A 218 13.11 -11.33 -30.58
N LEU A 219 13.61 -12.06 -29.58
CA LEU A 219 14.27 -13.35 -29.78
C LEU A 219 13.35 -14.55 -29.56
N LEU A 220 12.55 -14.54 -28.49
CA LEU A 220 11.73 -15.68 -28.06
C LEU A 220 10.28 -15.61 -28.57
N LYS A 221 9.88 -14.47 -29.15
CA LYS A 221 8.50 -14.17 -29.62
C LYS A 221 7.44 -14.21 -28.51
N VAL A 222 7.84 -13.87 -27.29
CA VAL A 222 6.94 -13.64 -26.16
C VAL A 222 6.16 -12.34 -26.40
N ALA A 223 4.83 -12.35 -26.31
CA ALA A 223 4.03 -11.15 -26.50
C ALA A 223 4.07 -10.27 -25.22
N PRO A 224 4.16 -8.93 -25.34
CA PRO A 224 4.16 -8.01 -24.21
C PRO A 224 2.73 -7.86 -23.64
N LEU A 225 2.28 -8.89 -22.92
CA LEU A 225 0.94 -8.92 -22.33
C LEU A 225 0.82 -7.99 -21.12
N ILE A 226 1.92 -7.74 -20.43
CA ILE A 226 2.04 -6.80 -19.31
C ILE A 226 3.14 -5.78 -19.65
N ALA A 227 2.96 -4.52 -19.25
CA ALA A 227 3.98 -3.49 -19.45
C ALA A 227 5.11 -3.60 -18.41
N PRO A 228 6.34 -3.13 -18.71
CA PRO A 228 7.45 -3.13 -17.76
C PRO A 228 7.11 -2.43 -16.44
N ALA A 229 6.52 -1.23 -16.50
CA ALA A 229 6.08 -0.48 -15.31
C ALA A 229 4.95 -1.18 -14.53
N GLU A 230 4.10 -1.99 -15.19
CA GLU A 230 3.06 -2.79 -14.53
C GLU A 230 3.69 -4.01 -13.82
N MET A 231 4.68 -4.67 -14.44
CA MET A 231 5.39 -5.82 -13.87
C MET A 231 6.16 -5.49 -12.58
N ILE A 232 6.68 -4.27 -12.45
CA ILE A 232 7.38 -3.78 -11.25
C ILE A 232 6.43 -3.15 -10.21
N HIS A 233 5.12 -3.29 -10.39
CA HIS A 233 4.15 -2.77 -9.43
C HIS A 233 4.11 -3.63 -8.15
N PRO A 234 4.14 -3.03 -6.94
CA PRO A 234 4.32 -3.76 -5.68
C PRO A 234 3.03 -4.46 -5.24
N GLU A 235 1.89 -3.97 -5.72
CA GLU A 235 0.58 -4.61 -5.56
C GLU A 235 0.23 -5.51 -6.76
N ILE A 236 1.17 -5.84 -7.66
CA ILE A 236 0.85 -6.71 -8.81
C ILE A 236 0.24 -8.03 -8.35
N ASP A 237 -0.80 -8.48 -9.04
CA ASP A 237 -1.47 -9.73 -8.75
C ASP A 237 -0.81 -10.92 -9.46
N GLU A 238 -0.89 -12.10 -8.84
CA GLU A 238 -0.32 -13.33 -9.39
C GLU A 238 -0.88 -13.71 -10.77
N MET A 239 -2.13 -13.35 -11.08
CA MET A 239 -2.75 -13.75 -12.34
C MET A 239 -2.11 -13.01 -13.51
N SER A 240 -1.82 -11.72 -13.36
CA SER A 240 -1.12 -10.90 -14.36
C SER A 240 0.29 -11.43 -14.66
N VAL A 241 1.10 -11.67 -13.63
CA VAL A 241 2.47 -12.21 -13.79
C VAL A 241 2.43 -13.62 -14.39
N MET A 242 1.56 -14.51 -13.89
CA MET A 242 1.40 -15.86 -14.44
C MET A 242 0.99 -15.83 -15.91
N THR A 243 0.10 -14.92 -16.32
CA THR A 243 -0.35 -14.77 -17.72
C THR A 243 0.79 -14.43 -18.67
N TYR A 244 1.71 -13.55 -18.25
CA TYR A 244 2.87 -13.19 -19.05
C TYR A 244 3.93 -14.30 -19.07
N LEU A 245 4.27 -14.87 -17.91
CA LEU A 245 5.29 -15.90 -17.78
C LEU A 245 4.87 -17.25 -18.39
N SER A 246 3.56 -17.55 -18.46
CA SER A 246 3.00 -18.68 -19.20
C SER A 246 3.03 -18.48 -20.73
N GLN A 247 4.10 -17.90 -21.24
CA GLN A 247 4.48 -17.93 -22.64
C GLN A 247 5.85 -18.63 -22.81
N PHE A 248 6.77 -18.44 -21.86
CA PHE A 248 8.15 -18.92 -21.93
C PHE A 248 8.30 -20.43 -22.16
N PRO A 249 7.54 -21.33 -21.51
CA PRO A 249 7.77 -22.77 -21.69
C PRO A 249 7.36 -23.30 -23.07
N ALA A 250 6.50 -22.58 -23.80
CA ALA A 250 6.19 -22.89 -25.21
C ALA A 250 7.24 -22.38 -26.21
N THR A 251 8.16 -21.50 -25.78
CA THR A 251 9.21 -20.96 -26.64
C THR A 251 10.34 -21.97 -26.84
N LYS A 252 10.91 -21.99 -28.05
CA LYS A 252 12.10 -22.82 -28.34
C LYS A 252 13.35 -22.04 -27.93
N PRO A 253 14.28 -22.63 -27.16
CA PRO A 253 15.55 -21.98 -26.85
C PRO A 253 16.32 -21.60 -28.12
N VAL A 254 16.87 -20.38 -28.15
CA VAL A 254 17.60 -19.86 -29.30
C VAL A 254 19.09 -19.90 -29.00
N ILE A 255 19.84 -20.71 -29.75
CA ILE A 255 21.30 -20.69 -29.68
C ILE A 255 21.80 -19.46 -30.44
N VAL A 256 22.10 -18.39 -29.71
CA VAL A 256 22.83 -17.25 -30.24
C VAL A 256 24.23 -17.74 -30.60
N LYS A 257 24.62 -17.68 -31.89
CA LYS A 257 25.97 -18.06 -32.30
C LYS A 257 26.98 -17.19 -31.53
N PRO A 258 28.01 -17.77 -30.89
CA PRO A 258 28.95 -17.00 -30.09
C PRO A 258 29.70 -16.03 -30.99
N LYS A 259 29.42 -14.75 -30.83
CA LYS A 259 30.03 -13.68 -31.60
C LYS A 259 31.50 -13.55 -31.15
N VAL A 260 32.43 -13.93 -32.02
CA VAL A 260 33.87 -13.79 -31.73
C VAL A 260 34.24 -12.33 -31.89
N HIS A 261 34.14 -11.59 -30.80
CA HIS A 261 34.68 -10.24 -30.71
C HIS A 261 36.21 -10.24 -30.75
N ALA A 262 36.76 -9.18 -31.30
CA ALA A 262 38.18 -8.89 -31.22
C ALA A 262 38.37 -7.48 -30.67
N THR A 263 39.44 -7.27 -29.91
CA THR A 263 39.80 -5.98 -29.33
C THR A 263 41.17 -5.59 -29.87
N ILE A 264 41.21 -4.49 -30.62
CA ILE A 264 42.46 -3.78 -30.89
C ILE A 264 42.81 -2.97 -29.65
N SER A 265 44.06 -3.05 -29.21
CA SER A 265 44.66 -2.21 -28.18
C SER A 265 45.98 -1.64 -28.67
N ASN A 266 46.45 -0.53 -28.09
CA ASN A 266 47.71 0.12 -28.44
C ASN A 266 47.82 0.65 -29.90
N LEU A 267 46.70 0.85 -30.60
CA LEU A 267 46.66 1.53 -31.90
C LEU A 267 46.25 2.99 -31.74
N ASP A 268 47.17 3.92 -31.99
CA ASP A 268 46.82 5.34 -32.07
C ASP A 268 45.82 5.55 -33.22
N LYS A 269 44.66 6.18 -32.94
CA LYS A 269 43.85 6.72 -34.04
C LYS A 269 44.62 7.84 -34.74
N THR A 270 45.19 8.77 -33.99
CA THR A 270 45.91 9.90 -34.58
C THR A 270 47.38 9.59 -34.71
N LEU A 271 47.83 9.34 -35.94
CA LEU A 271 49.19 8.89 -36.26
C LEU A 271 49.97 10.05 -36.89
N LEU A 272 51.26 10.27 -36.63
CA LEU A 272 51.99 11.29 -37.40
C LEU A 272 52.39 10.71 -38.78
N ILE A 273 52.35 11.52 -39.84
CA ILE A 273 52.66 11.07 -41.19
C ILE A 273 54.12 10.65 -41.25
N ASN A 274 54.33 9.47 -41.82
CA ASN A 274 55.62 8.82 -41.92
C ASN A 274 56.23 8.44 -40.55
N GLU A 275 55.44 8.37 -39.47
CA GLU A 275 55.85 7.89 -38.14
C GLU A 275 55.46 6.41 -37.96
N PRO A 276 56.41 5.45 -37.89
CA PRO A 276 56.11 4.01 -37.75
C PRO A 276 55.37 3.63 -36.46
N LYS A 277 54.42 2.68 -36.54
CA LYS A 277 53.45 2.36 -35.48
C LYS A 277 53.20 0.86 -35.33
N GLU A 278 52.81 0.44 -34.14
CA GLU A 278 52.43 -0.95 -33.84
C GLU A 278 51.23 -1.00 -32.90
N PHE A 279 50.49 -2.11 -32.89
CA PHE A 279 49.35 -2.34 -32.02
C PHE A 279 49.18 -3.83 -31.67
N ASP A 280 48.36 -4.10 -30.66
CA ASP A 280 48.01 -5.43 -30.19
C ASP A 280 46.55 -5.77 -30.56
N LEU A 281 46.28 -7.05 -30.81
CA LEU A 281 44.98 -7.58 -31.21
C LEU A 281 44.68 -8.83 -30.37
N LYS A 282 43.61 -8.77 -29.56
CA LYS A 282 43.12 -9.88 -28.75
C LYS A 282 41.82 -10.42 -29.31
N LEU A 283 41.74 -11.74 -29.50
CA LEU A 283 40.47 -12.42 -29.76
C LEU A 283 39.80 -12.81 -28.43
N SER A 284 38.47 -12.72 -28.35
CA SER A 284 37.69 -13.08 -27.15
C SER A 284 37.65 -14.58 -26.87
N ARG A 285 38.04 -15.43 -27.83
CA ARG A 285 38.01 -16.90 -27.76
C ARG A 285 39.23 -17.53 -28.42
N ASP A 286 39.65 -18.69 -27.89
CA ASP A 286 40.73 -19.50 -28.45
C ASP A 286 40.23 -20.43 -29.57
N GLY A 287 41.15 -20.98 -30.35
CA GLY A 287 40.86 -21.83 -31.53
C GLY A 287 40.61 -21.05 -32.84
N TYR A 288 40.80 -19.74 -32.83
CA TYR A 288 40.66 -18.85 -34.01
C TYR A 288 41.99 -18.18 -34.36
N LYS A 289 42.22 -17.89 -35.65
CA LYS A 289 43.38 -17.12 -36.14
C LYS A 289 42.92 -15.78 -36.73
N PRO A 290 43.55 -14.64 -36.40
CA PRO A 290 43.16 -13.35 -36.96
C PRO A 290 43.66 -13.16 -38.39
N LYS A 291 42.91 -12.38 -39.16
CA LYS A 291 43.25 -11.88 -40.49
C LYS A 291 43.03 -10.37 -40.48
N VAL A 292 44.10 -9.61 -40.74
CA VAL A 292 44.13 -8.15 -40.65
C VAL A 292 44.59 -7.56 -41.98
N SER A 293 43.91 -6.53 -42.45
CA SER A 293 44.33 -5.66 -43.56
C SER A 293 44.41 -4.23 -43.03
N ILE A 294 45.43 -3.48 -43.46
CA ILE A 294 45.60 -2.07 -43.12
C ILE A 294 45.71 -1.34 -44.44
N LYS A 295 44.75 -0.47 -44.76
CA LYS A 295 44.73 0.30 -46.02
C LYS A 295 44.94 1.78 -45.74
N ASP A 296 45.73 2.46 -46.56
CA ASP A 296 45.86 3.92 -46.46
C ASP A 296 44.60 4.64 -46.95
N ALA A 297 44.66 5.97 -47.00
CA ALA A 297 43.55 6.82 -47.41
C ALA A 297 43.12 6.61 -48.88
N ASP A 298 43.94 5.96 -49.70
CA ASP A 298 43.60 5.62 -51.10
C ASP A 298 43.01 4.20 -51.22
N GLY A 299 43.00 3.43 -50.13
CA GLY A 299 42.61 2.02 -50.13
C GLY A 299 43.74 1.05 -50.49
N HIS A 300 45.00 1.50 -50.59
CA HIS A 300 46.13 0.60 -50.82
C HIS A 300 46.51 -0.13 -49.53
N ASP A 301 46.64 -1.45 -49.58
CA ASP A 301 47.15 -2.24 -48.46
C ASP A 301 48.61 -1.84 -48.13
N LEU A 302 48.83 -1.38 -46.90
CA LEU A 302 50.15 -1.18 -46.33
C LEU A 302 50.84 -2.52 -46.09
N HIS A 303 52.17 -2.50 -46.18
CA HIS A 303 52.96 -3.60 -45.66
C HIS A 303 52.85 -3.65 -44.13
N LEU A 304 52.46 -4.82 -43.61
CA LEU A 304 52.24 -5.05 -42.19
C LEU A 304 52.88 -6.37 -41.73
N GLY A 305 53.35 -6.40 -40.47
CA GLY A 305 53.94 -7.59 -39.85
C GLY A 305 53.09 -8.09 -38.68
N VAL A 306 52.77 -9.39 -38.64
CA VAL A 306 51.96 -10.04 -37.60
C VAL A 306 52.78 -11.06 -36.81
N LYS A 307 52.70 -11.05 -35.48
CA LYS A 307 53.38 -12.00 -34.59
C LYS A 307 52.45 -12.45 -33.44
N LYS A 308 52.33 -13.77 -33.19
CA LYS A 308 51.64 -14.30 -32.01
C LYS A 308 52.50 -14.07 -30.75
N VAL A 309 51.87 -13.74 -29.62
CA VAL A 309 52.60 -13.35 -28.40
C VAL A 309 53.01 -14.57 -27.56
N ASP A 310 52.09 -15.50 -27.28
CA ASP A 310 52.35 -16.76 -26.56
C ASP A 310 51.72 -17.96 -27.26
N GLU A 311 52.25 -19.17 -27.03
CA GLU A 311 51.78 -20.39 -27.72
C GLU A 311 50.31 -20.74 -27.38
N GLN A 312 49.86 -20.51 -26.14
CA GLN A 312 48.50 -20.81 -25.66
C GLN A 312 47.56 -19.58 -25.54
N ALA A 313 47.92 -18.41 -26.08
CA ALA A 313 47.14 -17.17 -25.89
C ALA A 313 46.37 -16.71 -27.14
N THR A 314 45.28 -15.95 -26.91
CA THR A 314 44.45 -15.30 -27.95
C THR A 314 44.98 -13.93 -28.41
N ASN A 315 46.24 -13.60 -28.10
CA ASN A 315 46.86 -12.28 -28.29
C ASN A 315 47.91 -12.25 -29.42
N TYR A 316 47.88 -11.19 -30.22
CA TYR A 316 48.72 -10.97 -31.40
C TYR A 316 49.23 -9.53 -31.45
N LYS A 317 50.37 -9.29 -32.10
CA LYS A 317 50.97 -7.97 -32.31
C LYS A 317 51.14 -7.67 -33.80
N ILE A 318 50.77 -6.46 -34.21
CA ILE A 318 50.72 -5.96 -35.59
C ILE A 318 51.60 -4.72 -35.72
N LYS A 319 52.41 -4.61 -36.79
CA LYS A 319 53.26 -3.42 -37.05
C LYS A 319 53.05 -2.88 -38.47
N PHE A 320 53.07 -1.56 -38.64
CA PHE A 320 52.88 -0.86 -39.92
C PHE A 320 53.55 0.54 -39.90
N THR A 321 53.57 1.25 -41.03
CA THR A 321 53.98 2.67 -41.06
C THR A 321 52.97 3.51 -41.86
N PRO A 322 52.25 4.45 -41.23
CA PRO A 322 51.34 5.38 -41.89
C PRO A 322 52.08 6.36 -42.81
N THR A 323 52.22 6.00 -44.08
CA THR A 323 52.93 6.79 -45.10
C THR A 323 52.15 7.97 -45.67
N LYS A 324 50.89 8.20 -45.24
CA LYS A 324 50.00 9.19 -45.85
C LYS A 324 49.03 9.82 -44.84
N VAL A 325 49.00 11.16 -44.74
CA VAL A 325 47.98 11.92 -43.98
C VAL A 325 46.61 11.54 -44.51
N GLY A 326 45.68 11.22 -43.61
CA GLY A 326 44.35 10.73 -43.97
C GLY A 326 43.93 9.50 -43.18
N PRO A 327 42.69 9.04 -43.40
CA PRO A 327 42.17 7.82 -42.78
C PRO A 327 42.97 6.59 -43.24
N LEU A 328 43.25 5.69 -42.31
CA LEU A 328 44.01 4.48 -42.49
C LEU A 328 43.20 3.35 -41.86
N ASN A 329 42.56 2.55 -42.71
CA ASN A 329 41.52 1.60 -42.32
C ASN A 329 42.14 0.26 -41.95
N VAL A 330 42.02 -0.13 -40.68
CA VAL A 330 42.38 -1.45 -40.18
C VAL A 330 41.13 -2.34 -40.18
N GLU A 331 41.07 -3.30 -41.08
CA GLU A 331 39.98 -4.28 -41.18
C GLU A 331 40.37 -5.59 -40.48
N VAL A 332 39.46 -6.13 -39.65
CA VAL A 332 39.70 -7.33 -38.84
C VAL A 332 38.68 -8.43 -39.13
N ALA A 333 39.18 -9.66 -39.29
CA ALA A 333 38.39 -10.88 -39.38
C ALA A 333 39.07 -12.02 -38.58
N ALA A 334 38.33 -13.07 -38.25
CA ALA A 334 38.85 -14.27 -37.61
C ALA A 334 38.47 -15.54 -38.40
N THR A 335 39.43 -16.46 -38.55
CA THR A 335 39.27 -17.76 -39.22
C THR A 335 39.32 -18.87 -38.18
N ASP A 336 38.30 -19.73 -38.16
CA ASP A 336 38.22 -20.90 -37.28
C ASP A 336 39.29 -21.95 -37.66
N ALA A 337 40.04 -22.47 -36.68
CA ALA A 337 41.17 -23.35 -36.95
C ALA A 337 40.80 -24.80 -37.32
N HIS A 338 39.55 -25.22 -37.13
CA HIS A 338 39.07 -26.58 -37.41
C HIS A 338 38.18 -26.65 -38.65
N THR A 339 37.33 -25.63 -38.84
CA THR A 339 36.39 -25.56 -39.98
C THR A 339 36.90 -24.72 -41.16
N PHE A 340 37.93 -23.89 -40.94
CA PHE A 340 38.52 -22.94 -41.90
C PHE A 340 37.57 -21.84 -42.40
N GLU A 341 36.34 -21.73 -41.86
CA GLU A 341 35.43 -20.62 -42.15
C GLU A 341 35.95 -19.30 -41.56
N THR A 342 35.70 -18.18 -42.23
CA THR A 342 36.17 -16.85 -41.82
C THR A 342 35.01 -15.89 -41.59
N GLN A 343 34.96 -15.31 -40.40
CA GLN A 343 33.97 -14.31 -39.99
C GLN A 343 34.64 -12.92 -39.95
N ALA A 344 34.02 -11.93 -40.61
CA ALA A 344 34.40 -10.53 -40.46
C ALA A 344 33.98 -10.02 -39.07
N ILE A 345 34.78 -9.13 -38.48
CA ILE A 345 34.52 -8.53 -37.16
C ILE A 345 34.52 -6.99 -37.34
N PRO A 346 33.44 -6.40 -37.88
CA PRO A 346 33.39 -4.97 -38.16
C PRO A 346 33.57 -4.11 -36.91
N GLU A 347 33.12 -4.57 -35.75
CA GLU A 347 33.27 -3.88 -34.46
C GLU A 347 34.73 -3.75 -33.99
N ALA A 348 35.63 -4.60 -34.50
CA ALA A 348 37.06 -4.57 -34.20
C ALA A 348 37.87 -3.83 -35.27
N SER A 349 37.23 -3.37 -36.34
CA SER A 349 37.88 -2.66 -37.43
C SER A 349 37.98 -1.17 -37.09
N VAL A 350 39.16 -0.58 -37.26
CA VAL A 350 39.49 0.76 -36.75
C VAL A 350 40.09 1.62 -37.86
N THR A 351 39.48 2.76 -38.14
CA THR A 351 40.10 3.81 -38.98
C THR A 351 40.95 4.74 -38.12
N CYS A 352 42.22 4.88 -38.47
CA CYS A 352 43.17 5.80 -37.86
C CYS A 352 43.38 7.02 -38.75
N GLN A 353 43.31 8.23 -38.20
CA GLN A 353 43.61 9.47 -38.91
C GLN A 353 45.09 9.83 -38.81
N VAL A 354 45.83 9.67 -39.89
CA VAL A 354 47.20 10.17 -39.99
C VAL A 354 47.16 11.70 -40.17
N VAL A 355 47.87 12.45 -39.35
CA VAL A 355 48.09 13.92 -39.39
C VAL A 355 49.60 14.18 -39.36
N PRO A 356 50.15 15.40 -39.39
CA PRO A 356 50.91 15.82 -38.20
C PRO A 356 50.36 17.13 -37.62
N ILE A 357 51.26 18.06 -37.31
CA ILE A 357 51.06 19.51 -37.38
C ILE A 357 50.60 20.13 -36.07
N ALA A 358 51.10 21.34 -35.89
CA ALA A 358 50.86 22.25 -34.81
C ALA A 358 49.39 22.44 -34.44
N ARG A 359 49.18 22.62 -33.14
CA ARG A 359 47.89 22.89 -32.51
C ARG A 359 48.09 23.90 -31.38
N LEU A 360 47.05 24.67 -31.08
CA LEU A 360 47.02 25.39 -29.81
C LEU A 360 46.71 24.36 -28.71
N LEU A 361 47.53 24.33 -27.66
CA LEU A 361 47.21 23.61 -26.43
C LEU A 361 46.04 24.29 -25.71
N GLU A 362 45.48 23.57 -24.76
CA GLU A 362 44.39 24.06 -23.93
C GLU A 362 44.80 25.29 -23.12
N TYR A 363 43.84 26.20 -22.98
CA TYR A 363 43.92 27.47 -22.27
C TYR A 363 42.53 27.77 -21.69
N SER A 364 42.44 28.69 -20.73
CA SER A 364 41.14 29.07 -20.16
C SER A 364 40.28 29.80 -21.19
N LYS A 365 39.22 29.16 -21.69
CA LYS A 365 38.26 29.74 -22.66
C LYS A 365 37.39 30.84 -22.05
N THR A 366 37.43 31.00 -20.73
CA THR A 366 36.80 32.07 -19.97
C THR A 366 37.80 32.69 -18.99
N ALA A 367 37.71 34.01 -18.78
CA ALA A 367 38.49 34.71 -17.77
C ALA A 367 37.77 36.00 -17.36
N LYS A 368 37.98 36.49 -16.14
CA LYS A 368 37.31 37.70 -15.65
C LYS A 368 38.00 38.94 -16.24
N VAL A 369 37.27 40.05 -16.35
CA VAL A 369 37.87 41.33 -16.78
C VAL A 369 38.98 41.71 -15.80
N GLY A 370 40.20 41.89 -16.34
CA GLY A 370 41.43 42.13 -15.58
C GLY A 370 42.35 40.92 -15.40
N ASP A 371 41.88 39.70 -15.65
CA ASP A 371 42.72 38.49 -15.57
C ASP A 371 43.62 38.34 -16.80
N THR A 372 44.82 37.77 -16.60
CA THR A 372 45.76 37.44 -17.68
C THR A 372 45.68 35.95 -18.03
N VAL A 373 45.30 35.64 -19.27
CA VAL A 373 45.25 34.27 -19.79
C VAL A 373 46.54 33.97 -20.56
N LYS A 374 47.17 32.85 -20.24
CA LYS A 374 48.32 32.31 -20.97
C LYS A 374 47.88 31.29 -22.02
N PHE A 375 48.41 31.45 -23.21
CA PHE A 375 48.21 30.58 -24.36
C PHE A 375 49.50 29.85 -24.68
N THR A 376 49.39 28.60 -25.13
CA THR A 376 50.53 27.79 -25.54
C THR A 376 50.21 27.07 -26.85
N VAL A 377 50.95 27.32 -27.91
CA VAL A 377 50.99 26.48 -29.12
C VAL A 377 51.94 25.34 -28.88
N ALA A 378 51.63 24.14 -29.37
CA ALA A 378 52.52 22.98 -29.40
C ALA A 378 52.50 22.29 -30.76
N ASP A 379 53.44 21.36 -30.98
CA ASP A 379 53.65 20.67 -32.25
C ASP A 379 53.93 21.63 -33.44
N ALA A 380 54.27 22.88 -33.12
CA ALA A 380 54.76 23.94 -34.02
C ALA A 380 56.25 23.76 -34.35
N ILE A 381 56.66 22.51 -34.62
CA ILE A 381 58.05 22.02 -34.57
C ILE A 381 59.02 22.79 -35.51
N GLU A 382 58.49 23.52 -36.49
CA GLU A 382 59.27 24.36 -37.40
C GLU A 382 58.46 25.59 -37.84
N GLY A 383 58.97 26.80 -37.58
CA GLY A 383 58.51 28.04 -38.21
C GLY A 383 57.71 28.96 -37.27
N PRO A 384 57.51 30.23 -37.66
CA PRO A 384 57.03 31.26 -36.73
C PRO A 384 55.59 31.00 -36.31
N VAL A 385 55.35 31.08 -35.01
CA VAL A 385 54.02 31.27 -34.44
C VAL A 385 53.70 32.76 -34.39
N GLU A 386 52.46 33.12 -34.70
CA GLU A 386 51.92 34.49 -34.61
C GLU A 386 50.54 34.44 -33.92
N ALA A 387 50.17 35.45 -33.12
CA ALA A 387 48.83 35.52 -32.53
C ALA A 387 48.25 36.95 -32.48
N ILE A 388 46.95 37.06 -32.74
CA ILE A 388 46.17 38.30 -32.77
C ILE A 388 44.82 38.06 -32.09
N ILE A 389 44.52 38.80 -31.04
CA ILE A 389 43.26 38.72 -30.32
C ILE A 389 42.37 39.90 -30.72
N VAL A 390 41.16 39.64 -31.19
CA VAL A 390 40.17 40.68 -31.50
C VAL A 390 39.16 40.75 -30.35
N ASP A 391 38.91 41.94 -29.82
CA ASP A 391 37.96 42.14 -28.72
C ASP A 391 36.50 42.30 -29.22
N PRO A 392 35.49 42.29 -28.33
CA PRO A 392 34.07 42.43 -28.70
C PRO A 392 33.70 43.75 -29.38
N THR A 393 34.56 44.78 -29.31
CA THR A 393 34.38 46.06 -30.00
C THR A 393 35.00 46.08 -31.41
N GLY A 394 35.67 44.98 -31.80
CA GLY A 394 36.37 44.83 -33.08
C GLY A 394 37.81 45.33 -33.07
N LYS A 395 38.38 45.62 -31.89
CA LYS A 395 39.75 46.12 -31.76
C LYS A 395 40.77 44.96 -31.77
N GLU A 396 41.80 45.07 -32.60
CA GLU A 396 42.88 44.08 -32.67
C GLU A 396 43.98 44.31 -31.62
N HIS A 397 44.41 43.23 -30.98
CA HIS A 397 45.54 43.15 -30.05
C HIS A 397 46.55 42.14 -30.60
N ARG A 398 47.68 42.63 -31.13
CA ARG A 398 48.79 41.77 -31.61
C ARG A 398 49.62 41.30 -30.42
N MET A 399 49.83 40.00 -30.31
CA MET A 399 50.48 39.38 -29.16
C MET A 399 51.98 39.20 -29.39
N VAL A 400 52.77 39.36 -28.33
CA VAL A 400 54.19 39.04 -28.33
C VAL A 400 54.33 37.54 -28.10
N ILE A 401 54.83 36.83 -29.10
CA ILE A 401 55.09 35.39 -29.01
C ILE A 401 56.44 35.17 -28.35
N LEU A 402 56.42 34.46 -27.23
CA LEU A 402 57.59 34.00 -26.49
C LEU A 402 57.84 32.54 -26.88
N GLU A 403 59.08 32.17 -27.21
CA GLU A 403 59.42 30.76 -27.37
C GLU A 403 59.21 30.02 -26.04
N GLY A 404 58.50 28.90 -26.09
CA GLY A 404 58.24 28.06 -24.94
C GLY A 404 59.47 27.22 -24.57
N SER A 405 59.38 26.50 -23.47
CA SER A 405 60.46 25.64 -22.95
C SER A 405 60.72 24.36 -23.77
N ALA A 406 60.03 24.13 -24.89
CA ALA A 406 60.15 22.92 -25.71
C ALA A 406 60.07 23.20 -27.23
N PRO A 407 60.66 22.35 -28.09
CA PRO A 407 60.65 22.55 -29.54
C PRO A 407 59.24 22.54 -30.13
N GLY A 408 58.94 23.56 -30.93
CA GLY A 408 57.60 23.77 -31.44
C GLY A 408 56.55 24.08 -30.39
N VAL A 409 56.98 24.58 -29.23
CA VAL A 409 56.11 25.15 -28.22
C VAL A 409 56.34 26.65 -28.16
N HIS A 410 55.27 27.44 -28.27
CA HIS A 410 55.32 28.90 -28.24
C HIS A 410 54.21 29.43 -27.33
N THR A 411 54.46 30.49 -26.58
CA THR A 411 53.51 31.03 -25.60
C THR A 411 53.24 32.51 -25.80
N PHE A 412 52.08 32.98 -25.36
CA PHE A 412 51.75 34.40 -25.28
C PHE A 412 50.70 34.63 -24.20
N GLU A 413 50.60 35.86 -23.70
CA GLU A 413 49.72 36.22 -22.58
C GLU A 413 48.83 37.41 -22.95
N PHE A 414 47.58 37.41 -22.48
CA PHE A 414 46.59 38.44 -22.76
C PHE A 414 45.74 38.76 -21.54
N THR A 415 45.73 40.03 -21.14
CA THR A 415 44.87 40.55 -20.07
C THR A 415 43.52 40.96 -20.64
N VAL A 416 42.42 40.40 -20.12
CA VAL A 416 41.06 40.61 -20.65
C VAL A 416 40.55 42.03 -20.34
N PRO A 417 40.27 42.89 -21.35
CA PRO A 417 39.90 44.28 -21.12
C PRO A 417 38.40 44.53 -20.94
N THR A 418 37.52 43.67 -21.49
CA THR A 418 36.06 43.87 -21.51
C THR A 418 35.29 42.56 -21.42
N THR A 419 33.99 42.63 -21.16
CA THR A 419 33.10 41.46 -21.19
C THR A 419 32.67 41.12 -22.62
N GLY A 420 32.52 39.84 -22.93
CA GLY A 420 32.08 39.36 -24.24
C GLY A 420 33.10 38.45 -24.94
N LEU A 421 32.80 38.04 -26.17
CA LEU A 421 33.61 37.09 -26.93
C LEU A 421 34.78 37.77 -27.63
N HIS A 422 36.00 37.38 -27.26
CA HIS A 422 37.24 37.70 -27.98
C HIS A 422 37.58 36.54 -28.93
N SER A 423 38.19 36.87 -30.07
CA SER A 423 38.65 35.90 -31.07
C SER A 423 40.18 35.82 -31.07
N VAL A 424 40.72 34.71 -30.58
CA VAL A 424 42.16 34.44 -30.47
C VAL A 424 42.65 33.76 -31.76
N ASN A 425 43.09 34.56 -32.72
CA ASN A 425 43.65 34.07 -33.97
C ASN A 425 45.10 33.65 -33.72
N VAL A 426 45.43 32.37 -33.90
CA VAL A 426 46.80 31.85 -33.76
C VAL A 426 47.23 31.11 -35.02
N PHE A 427 48.46 31.36 -35.43
CA PHE A 427 49.06 30.88 -36.67
C PHE A 427 50.40 30.22 -36.37
N HIS A 428 50.80 29.25 -37.20
CA HIS A 428 52.12 28.61 -37.20
C HIS A 428 52.56 28.44 -38.66
N LYS A 429 53.79 28.83 -39.00
CA LYS A 429 54.22 29.00 -40.40
C LYS A 429 53.29 29.93 -41.20
N LYS A 430 52.65 30.91 -40.54
CA LYS A 430 51.56 31.77 -41.07
C LYS A 430 50.28 31.04 -41.49
N ILE A 431 50.20 29.73 -41.29
CA ILE A 431 48.98 28.95 -41.48
C ILE A 431 48.22 29.01 -40.15
N PRO A 432 46.92 29.36 -40.12
CA PRO A 432 46.13 29.28 -38.89
C PRO A 432 46.22 27.85 -38.34
N LEU A 433 46.48 27.72 -37.04
CA LEU A 433 46.49 26.41 -36.38
C LEU A 433 45.14 25.73 -36.56
N THR A 434 45.12 24.40 -36.58
CA THR A 434 43.88 23.63 -36.60
C THR A 434 43.03 24.05 -35.39
N GLY A 435 41.90 24.73 -35.64
CA GLY A 435 41.00 25.32 -34.63
C GLY A 435 41.05 26.84 -34.47
N SER A 436 41.91 27.56 -35.20
CA SER A 436 42.04 29.01 -35.15
C SER A 436 41.01 29.74 -36.04
N PRO A 437 40.38 30.86 -35.60
CA PRO A 437 40.51 31.49 -34.29
C PRO A 437 39.79 30.74 -33.17
N PHE A 438 40.40 30.76 -31.99
CA PHE A 438 39.90 30.12 -30.78
C PHE A 438 39.13 31.13 -29.90
N PRO A 439 38.02 30.75 -29.24
CA PRO A 439 37.18 31.67 -28.47
C PRO A 439 37.73 31.95 -27.05
N LEU A 440 37.77 33.21 -26.64
CA LEU A 440 37.99 33.62 -25.24
C LEU A 440 36.84 34.53 -24.79
N ARG A 441 35.97 34.07 -23.89
CA ARG A 441 34.87 34.87 -23.37
C ARG A 441 35.29 35.58 -22.07
N GLY A 442 35.35 36.92 -22.13
CA GLY A 442 35.50 37.75 -20.94
C GLY A 442 34.22 37.71 -20.11
N LYS A 443 34.31 37.16 -18.89
CA LYS A 443 33.24 37.18 -17.89
C LYS A 443 33.30 38.51 -17.09
N PRO A 444 32.16 39.09 -16.69
CA PRO A 444 32.15 40.17 -15.70
C PRO A 444 32.85 39.72 -14.41
N LYS A 445 33.62 40.62 -13.80
CA LYS A 445 34.18 40.42 -12.46
C LYS A 445 33.06 40.67 -11.44
N ASN A 446 32.95 39.82 -10.40
CA ASN A 446 31.98 39.97 -9.30
C ASN A 446 30.50 39.96 -9.77
N ALA A 447 30.11 39.01 -10.63
CA ALA A 447 28.74 38.86 -11.09
C ALA A 447 27.96 37.91 -10.16
N PHE A 448 27.08 38.50 -9.36
CA PHE A 448 26.27 37.78 -8.38
C PHE A 448 24.78 37.93 -8.66
N LYS A 449 24.00 36.93 -8.27
CA LYS A 449 22.55 36.96 -8.23
C LYS A 449 22.12 37.13 -6.78
N ILE A 450 21.38 38.20 -6.50
CA ILE A 450 20.92 38.56 -5.16
C ILE A 450 19.40 38.53 -5.18
N TRP A 451 18.78 37.84 -4.22
CA TRP A 451 17.32 37.70 -4.14
C TRP A 451 16.85 37.39 -2.71
N GLY A 452 15.53 37.28 -2.50
CA GLY A 452 14.93 36.93 -1.21
C GLY A 452 14.00 38.01 -0.64
N ARG A 453 13.20 37.63 0.35
CA ARG A 453 12.20 38.51 0.98
C ARG A 453 12.85 39.71 1.69
N GLY A 454 14.06 39.54 2.23
CA GLY A 454 14.80 40.57 2.96
C GLY A 454 15.25 41.78 2.14
N ILE A 455 15.06 41.79 0.82
CA ILE A 455 15.27 42.97 -0.05
C ILE A 455 13.98 43.49 -0.71
N ALA A 456 12.82 42.94 -0.34
CA ALA A 456 11.54 43.42 -0.84
C ALA A 456 11.27 44.86 -0.34
N PRO A 457 10.75 45.77 -1.20
CA PRO A 457 10.54 47.16 -0.81
C PRO A 457 9.43 47.33 0.24
N GLU A 458 8.45 46.42 0.25
CA GLU A 458 7.27 46.44 1.12
C GLU A 458 6.88 45.00 1.53
N GLY A 459 6.01 44.89 2.54
CA GLY A 459 5.47 43.62 3.05
C GLY A 459 6.23 43.00 4.21
N ILE A 460 7.49 43.39 4.46
CA ILE A 460 8.23 42.98 5.66
C ILE A 460 7.61 43.64 6.89
N ARG A 461 7.40 42.86 7.97
CA ARG A 461 6.78 43.32 9.21
C ARG A 461 7.74 43.19 10.40
N LYS A 462 7.44 43.92 11.48
CA LYS A 462 8.17 43.84 12.75
C LYS A 462 8.22 42.40 13.28
N ASN A 463 9.42 41.97 13.67
CA ASN A 463 9.78 40.62 14.12
C ASN A 463 9.79 39.52 13.04
N ASP A 464 9.49 39.81 11.77
CA ASP A 464 9.72 38.85 10.70
C ASP A 464 11.22 38.49 10.62
N VAL A 465 11.53 37.20 10.51
CA VAL A 465 12.87 36.75 10.08
C VAL A 465 12.86 36.74 8.56
N VAL A 466 13.80 37.46 7.92
CA VAL A 466 13.81 37.64 6.47
C VAL A 466 15.18 37.33 5.87
N GLY A 467 15.16 36.47 4.85
CA GLY A 467 16.34 35.99 4.12
C GLY A 467 16.73 36.85 2.91
N VAL A 468 18.03 36.95 2.67
CA VAL A 468 18.67 37.47 1.47
C VAL A 468 19.68 36.44 0.99
N HIS A 469 19.49 35.94 -0.22
CA HIS A 469 20.27 34.87 -0.84
C HIS A 469 21.24 35.47 -1.85
N VAL A 470 22.50 35.01 -1.82
CA VAL A 470 23.56 35.46 -2.74
C VAL A 470 24.21 34.25 -3.40
N GLU A 471 24.15 34.21 -4.73
CA GLU A 471 24.73 33.17 -5.57
C GLU A 471 25.76 33.76 -6.55
N SER A 472 26.76 32.96 -6.90
CA SER A 472 27.63 33.27 -8.04
C SER A 472 26.91 33.01 -9.37
N LEU A 473 27.00 33.94 -10.32
CA LEU A 473 26.62 33.69 -11.72
C LEU A 473 27.75 32.98 -12.50
N ASP A 474 28.91 32.78 -11.88
CA ASP A 474 29.98 31.97 -12.41
C ASP A 474 30.00 30.60 -11.68
N PRO A 475 29.61 29.48 -12.35
CA PRO A 475 29.55 28.15 -11.73
C PRO A 475 30.92 27.58 -11.35
N GLU A 476 32.03 28.22 -11.75
CA GLU A 476 33.39 27.87 -11.33
C GLU A 476 33.82 28.60 -10.04
N GLU A 477 33.02 29.56 -9.55
CA GLU A 477 33.31 30.38 -8.37
C GLU A 477 32.44 29.96 -7.17
N ASN A 478 33.06 29.26 -6.21
CA ASN A 478 32.41 28.96 -4.93
C ASN A 478 32.20 30.27 -4.13
N ILE A 479 30.93 30.62 -3.92
CA ILE A 479 30.52 31.87 -3.27
C ILE A 479 30.96 31.97 -1.80
N ALA A 480 31.14 30.86 -1.08
CA ALA A 480 31.65 30.87 0.30
C ALA A 480 33.07 31.50 0.41
N ASN A 481 33.86 31.43 -0.67
CA ASN A 481 35.20 32.01 -0.75
C ASN A 481 35.22 33.47 -1.26
N SER A 482 34.07 34.04 -1.64
CA SER A 482 33.99 35.35 -2.30
C SER A 482 34.17 36.57 -1.37
N ASN A 483 34.19 36.37 -0.05
CA ASN A 483 34.04 37.43 0.96
C ASN A 483 32.78 38.29 0.72
N ALA A 484 31.65 37.63 0.41
CA ALA A 484 30.34 38.28 0.40
C ALA A 484 29.87 38.57 1.84
N SER A 485 29.21 39.71 2.03
CA SER A 485 28.64 40.13 3.30
C SER A 485 27.42 41.02 3.10
N LEU A 486 26.52 40.99 4.08
CA LEU A 486 25.34 41.85 4.14
C LEU A 486 25.56 42.92 5.23
N GLU A 487 25.08 44.14 4.99
CA GLU A 487 24.92 45.18 6.01
C GLU A 487 23.50 45.75 5.92
N VAL A 488 22.75 45.68 7.02
CA VAL A 488 21.37 46.21 7.10
C VAL A 488 21.39 47.45 7.99
N VAL A 489 21.34 48.62 7.35
CA VAL A 489 21.58 49.92 7.98
C VAL A 489 20.27 50.67 8.22
N ARG A 490 20.08 51.18 9.43
CA ARG A 490 18.94 52.02 9.82
C ARG A 490 19.17 53.49 9.44
N LYS A 491 18.09 54.27 9.39
CA LYS A 491 18.15 55.74 9.22
C LYS A 491 19.02 56.48 10.24
N ASP A 492 19.25 55.94 11.44
CA ASP A 492 20.14 56.52 12.46
C ASP A 492 21.61 56.08 12.34
N GLY A 493 21.94 55.26 11.32
CA GLY A 493 23.27 54.75 11.05
C GLY A 493 23.66 53.49 11.83
N ARG A 494 22.78 52.92 12.67
CA ARG A 494 23.03 51.63 13.32
C ARG A 494 22.81 50.48 12.35
N VAL A 495 23.54 49.38 12.56
CA VAL A 495 23.44 48.16 11.74
C VAL A 495 22.71 47.08 12.55
N LEU A 496 21.81 46.33 11.91
CA LEU A 496 21.15 45.18 12.53
C LEU A 496 22.10 43.96 12.60
N PRO A 497 21.94 43.07 13.59
CA PRO A 497 22.62 41.77 13.58
C PRO A 497 22.11 40.92 12.41
N ILE A 498 23.02 40.14 11.82
CA ILE A 498 22.77 39.28 10.67
C ILE A 498 23.34 37.89 10.98
N SER A 499 22.56 36.84 10.76
CA SER A 499 23.05 35.46 10.64
C SER A 499 23.46 35.19 9.20
N VAL A 500 24.47 34.35 9.01
CA VAL A 500 24.88 33.85 7.69
C VAL A 500 25.08 32.35 7.76
N ASP A 501 24.59 31.67 6.74
CA ASP A 501 24.71 30.23 6.52
C ASP A 501 25.12 29.97 5.06
N TYR A 502 25.73 28.81 4.78
CA TYR A 502 26.11 28.40 3.44
C TYR A 502 25.47 27.06 3.10
N ASP A 503 24.60 27.08 2.10
CA ASP A 503 23.95 25.90 1.55
C ASP A 503 24.88 25.29 0.49
N GLU A 504 25.45 24.11 0.81
CA GLU A 504 26.35 23.38 -0.08
C GLU A 504 25.62 22.82 -1.31
N ASP A 505 24.36 22.39 -1.16
CA ASP A 505 23.56 21.75 -2.22
C ASP A 505 23.16 22.75 -3.30
N THR A 506 22.78 23.97 -2.92
CA THR A 506 22.45 25.05 -3.87
C THR A 506 23.61 25.98 -4.18
N SER A 507 24.74 25.86 -3.46
CA SER A 507 25.89 26.77 -3.53
C SER A 507 25.52 28.24 -3.29
N THR A 508 24.70 28.48 -2.25
CA THR A 508 24.10 29.78 -1.92
C THR A 508 24.57 30.27 -0.55
N LEU A 509 24.91 31.56 -0.42
CA LEU A 509 25.02 32.21 0.89
C LEU A 509 23.65 32.77 1.32
N ASN A 510 23.17 32.29 2.46
CA ASN A 510 21.89 32.66 3.06
C ASN A 510 22.16 33.64 4.21
N PHE A 511 21.76 34.90 4.04
CA PHE A 511 21.82 35.91 5.10
C PHE A 511 20.44 36.15 5.68
N GLU A 512 20.29 36.17 7.00
CA GLU A 512 19.02 36.50 7.66
C GLU A 512 19.16 37.67 8.61
N TYR A 513 18.11 38.49 8.71
CA TYR A 513 18.01 39.53 9.72
C TYR A 513 16.56 39.66 10.24
N GLN A 514 16.39 40.29 11.40
CA GLN A 514 15.10 40.42 12.06
C GLN A 514 14.84 41.87 12.55
N PRO A 515 13.98 42.65 11.87
CA PRO A 515 13.59 43.99 12.33
C PRO A 515 12.87 43.94 13.69
N LYS A 516 13.24 44.83 14.62
CA LYS A 516 12.63 44.92 15.97
C LYS A 516 11.78 46.17 16.19
N GLU A 517 11.89 47.14 15.27
CA GLU A 517 11.19 48.42 15.31
C GLU A 517 10.32 48.55 14.05
N ALA A 518 9.21 49.29 14.16
CA ALA A 518 8.31 49.61 13.07
C ALA A 518 7.39 50.80 13.47
N PRO A 519 6.95 51.65 12.52
CA PRO A 519 7.41 51.67 11.13
C PRO A 519 8.87 52.14 11.03
N GLU A 520 9.68 51.44 10.24
CA GLU A 520 11.11 51.72 10.05
C GLU A 520 11.49 51.56 8.57
N ASP A 521 12.43 52.37 8.07
CA ASP A 521 13.03 52.18 6.74
C ASP A 521 14.49 51.75 6.90
N LEU A 522 14.88 50.68 6.20
CA LEU A 522 16.22 50.10 6.22
C LEU A 522 16.89 50.23 4.83
N GLU A 523 18.20 50.37 4.80
CA GLU A 523 19.04 50.20 3.61
C GLU A 523 19.81 48.87 3.74
N VAL A 524 19.46 47.90 2.90
CA VAL A 524 20.09 46.59 2.83
C VAL A 524 21.18 46.64 1.76
N VAL A 525 22.43 46.48 2.16
CA VAL A 525 23.61 46.63 1.30
C VAL A 525 24.33 45.29 1.19
N VAL A 526 24.48 44.78 -0.04
CA VAL A 526 25.30 43.59 -0.31
C VAL A 526 26.68 44.03 -0.77
N LYS A 527 27.72 43.49 -0.13
CA LYS A 527 29.12 43.75 -0.47
C LYS A 527 29.84 42.45 -0.81
N VAL A 528 30.76 42.50 -1.75
CA VAL A 528 31.65 41.36 -2.06
C VAL A 528 33.08 41.85 -2.22
N GLY A 529 34.03 41.19 -1.54
CA GLY A 529 35.41 41.68 -1.45
C GLY A 529 35.55 43.05 -0.78
N GLY A 530 34.53 43.49 -0.03
CA GLY A 530 34.44 44.82 0.60
C GLY A 530 33.84 45.92 -0.29
N GLU A 531 33.63 45.69 -1.58
CA GLU A 531 32.98 46.66 -2.49
C GLU A 531 31.45 46.50 -2.47
N LYS A 532 30.70 47.62 -2.52
CA LYS A 532 29.23 47.63 -2.58
C LYS A 532 28.77 47.17 -3.97
N VAL A 533 28.09 46.02 -4.03
CA VAL A 533 27.56 45.43 -5.27
C VAL A 533 26.14 45.92 -5.52
N GLU A 534 25.26 45.80 -4.53
CA GLU A 534 23.85 46.19 -4.67
C GLU A 534 23.28 46.82 -3.39
N SER A 535 22.12 47.49 -3.51
CA SER A 535 21.52 48.26 -2.43
C SER A 535 20.00 48.33 -2.57
N HIS A 536 19.29 47.92 -1.52
CA HIS A 536 17.83 47.89 -1.50
C HIS A 536 17.29 48.76 -0.36
N LYS A 537 16.19 49.47 -0.62
CA LYS A 537 15.44 50.19 0.42
C LYS A 537 14.23 49.35 0.79
N VAL A 538 14.06 49.13 2.08
CA VAL A 538 13.09 48.20 2.64
C VAL A 538 12.24 48.93 3.67
N HIS A 539 10.92 48.90 3.51
CA HIS A 539 9.96 49.41 4.49
C HIS A 539 9.49 48.29 5.43
N VAL A 540 9.65 48.49 6.73
CA VAL A 540 9.21 47.56 7.78
C VAL A 540 7.91 48.07 8.38
N ALA A 541 6.82 47.36 8.12
CA ALA A 541 5.49 47.68 8.62
C ALA A 541 5.24 47.12 10.05
N PRO A 542 4.20 47.58 10.76
CA PRO A 542 3.76 46.95 12.00
C PRO A 542 3.34 45.48 11.82
N LEU A 543 3.24 44.75 12.95
CA LEU A 543 2.69 43.39 12.99
C LEU A 543 1.32 43.33 12.30
N SER A 544 1.08 42.26 11.54
CA SER A 544 -0.22 42.05 10.88
C SER A 544 -1.28 41.70 11.92
N SER A 545 -2.46 42.34 11.82
CA SER A 545 -3.65 41.87 12.54
C SER A 545 -4.47 40.86 11.73
N SER A 546 -4.04 40.52 10.51
CA SER A 546 -4.71 39.56 9.64
C SER A 546 -4.40 38.12 10.05
N LYS A 547 -5.45 37.32 10.19
CA LYS A 547 -5.40 35.86 10.38
C LYS A 547 -5.30 35.08 9.08
N ILE A 548 -5.51 35.74 7.93
CA ILE A 548 -5.41 35.11 6.61
C ILE A 548 -3.97 34.59 6.42
N ARG A 549 -3.86 33.37 5.90
CA ARG A 549 -2.59 32.66 5.70
C ARG A 549 -2.52 32.06 4.29
N ALA A 550 -1.30 31.93 3.78
CA ALA A 550 -1.02 31.26 2.51
C ALA A 550 0.15 30.29 2.71
N PHE A 551 0.06 29.09 2.13
CA PHE A 551 1.07 28.03 2.26
C PHE A 551 1.08 27.10 1.04
N GLY A 552 2.09 26.27 0.93
CA GLY A 552 2.24 25.27 -0.14
C GLY A 552 3.48 25.53 -1.01
N PRO A 553 3.95 24.52 -1.75
CA PRO A 553 5.28 24.51 -2.36
C PRO A 553 5.44 25.58 -3.44
N GLY A 554 4.36 26.02 -4.10
CA GLY A 554 4.37 27.12 -5.07
C GLY A 554 4.71 28.50 -4.49
N LEU A 555 4.83 28.63 -3.16
CA LEU A 555 5.36 29.81 -2.47
C LEU A 555 6.83 29.65 -2.03
N GLU A 556 7.39 28.44 -2.13
CA GLU A 556 8.76 28.10 -1.70
C GLU A 556 9.70 27.83 -2.89
N GLY A 557 9.18 27.23 -3.97
CA GLY A 557 9.96 26.84 -5.14
C GLY A 557 9.09 26.46 -6.34
N GLY A 558 9.71 25.94 -7.38
CA GLY A 558 8.99 25.42 -8.55
C GLY A 558 9.91 24.98 -9.69
N ILE A 559 9.30 24.46 -10.75
CA ILE A 559 9.98 24.00 -11.98
C ILE A 559 9.32 24.66 -13.20
N VAL A 560 10.12 25.01 -14.19
CA VAL A 560 9.63 25.56 -15.47
C VAL A 560 8.62 24.61 -16.15
N ASN A 561 7.47 25.18 -16.53
CA ASN A 561 6.30 24.53 -17.13
C ASN A 561 5.48 23.61 -16.20
N GLU A 562 5.86 23.45 -14.93
CA GLU A 562 5.05 22.75 -13.92
C GLU A 562 4.20 23.76 -13.12
N PRO A 563 3.01 23.37 -12.63
CA PRO A 563 2.16 24.25 -11.84
C PRO A 563 2.72 24.46 -10.43
N CYS A 564 3.00 25.72 -10.08
CA CYS A 564 3.30 26.15 -8.73
C CYS A 564 1.98 26.36 -7.98
N VAL A 565 1.60 25.39 -7.13
CA VAL A 565 0.32 25.37 -6.40
C VAL A 565 0.51 25.86 -4.96
N PHE A 566 -0.44 26.64 -4.45
CA PHE A 566 -0.51 27.06 -3.06
C PHE A 566 -1.96 27.27 -2.59
N ASP A 567 -2.19 27.12 -1.29
CA ASP A 567 -3.48 27.26 -0.62
C ASP A 567 -3.53 28.61 0.12
N VAL A 568 -4.73 29.20 0.21
CA VAL A 568 -5.01 30.38 1.04
C VAL A 568 -6.20 30.10 1.94
N GLU A 569 -6.01 30.25 3.25
CA GLU A 569 -7.07 30.09 4.26
C GLU A 569 -7.42 31.43 4.92
N MET A 570 -8.73 31.72 4.94
CA MET A 570 -9.27 33.00 5.43
C MET A 570 -9.35 33.10 6.96
N ASN A 571 -9.28 31.98 7.68
CA ASN A 571 -9.25 31.92 9.15
C ASN A 571 -10.33 32.77 9.86
N GLY A 572 -11.53 32.78 9.28
CA GLY A 572 -12.71 33.48 9.80
C GLY A 572 -12.77 34.98 9.45
N GLU A 573 -11.84 35.49 8.64
CA GLU A 573 -11.91 36.85 8.10
C GLU A 573 -12.68 36.88 6.76
N ASN A 574 -13.22 38.04 6.42
CA ASN A 574 -13.91 38.29 5.17
C ASN A 574 -13.40 39.62 4.61
N LYS A 575 -12.37 39.54 3.77
CA LYS A 575 -11.60 40.65 3.18
C LYS A 575 -11.44 40.41 1.69
N ASP A 576 -11.19 41.47 0.93
CA ASP A 576 -10.95 41.33 -0.51
C ASP A 576 -9.52 40.82 -0.75
N LEU A 577 -9.37 39.72 -1.50
CA LEU A 577 -8.09 39.11 -1.80
C LEU A 577 -7.61 39.51 -3.19
N SER A 578 -6.35 39.93 -3.27
CA SER A 578 -5.68 40.19 -4.55
C SER A 578 -4.29 39.54 -4.58
N PHE A 579 -3.92 39.08 -5.77
CA PHE A 579 -2.73 38.26 -5.98
C PHE A 579 -1.90 38.82 -7.13
N ALA A 580 -0.58 38.73 -7.02
CA ALA A 580 0.35 39.18 -8.06
C ALA A 580 1.55 38.24 -8.16
N VAL A 581 1.95 37.87 -9.39
CA VAL A 581 3.22 37.17 -9.65
C VAL A 581 4.13 38.11 -10.46
N GLU A 582 5.29 38.43 -9.90
CA GLU A 582 6.35 39.20 -10.56
C GLU A 582 7.55 38.27 -10.81
N GLY A 583 8.06 38.20 -12.05
CA GLY A 583 9.21 37.35 -12.39
C GLY A 583 9.61 37.39 -13.86
N PRO A 584 10.59 36.55 -14.28
CA PRO A 584 11.12 36.49 -15.64
C PRO A 584 10.11 36.18 -16.75
N SER A 585 9.00 35.51 -16.42
CA SER A 585 7.88 35.26 -17.32
C SER A 585 6.58 35.76 -16.71
N LYS A 586 5.61 36.13 -17.56
CA LYS A 586 4.25 36.42 -17.10
C LYS A 586 3.54 35.09 -16.82
N ALA A 587 3.33 34.79 -15.55
CA ALA A 587 2.44 33.70 -15.13
C ALA A 587 1.08 34.30 -14.73
N GLU A 588 -0.01 33.72 -15.21
CA GLU A 588 -1.37 34.06 -14.74
C GLU A 588 -1.72 33.15 -13.57
N ILE A 589 -2.45 33.69 -12.60
CA ILE A 589 -2.93 32.91 -11.44
C ILE A 589 -4.31 32.38 -11.76
N GLU A 590 -4.46 31.07 -11.72
CA GLU A 590 -5.73 30.38 -11.66
C GLU A 590 -6.15 30.24 -10.20
N CYS A 591 -7.44 30.38 -9.90
CA CYS A 591 -7.98 30.33 -8.54
C CYS A 591 -9.22 29.45 -8.49
N ASN A 592 -9.20 28.46 -7.59
CA ASN A 592 -10.29 27.53 -7.33
C ASN A 592 -10.77 27.72 -5.89
N GLU A 593 -11.80 28.54 -5.72
CA GLU A 593 -12.45 28.78 -4.42
C GLU A 593 -13.17 27.53 -3.91
N ARG A 594 -13.07 27.28 -2.60
CA ARG A 594 -13.74 26.18 -1.90
C ARG A 594 -14.95 26.70 -1.10
N PRO A 595 -15.96 25.84 -0.80
CA PRO A 595 -17.13 26.24 -0.02
C PRO A 595 -16.87 26.71 1.41
N ASP A 596 -15.69 26.45 1.98
CA ASP A 596 -15.27 26.93 3.31
C ASP A 596 -14.61 28.32 3.28
N GLY A 597 -14.55 28.96 2.09
CA GLY A 597 -13.91 30.27 1.89
C GLY A 597 -12.39 30.21 1.74
N SER A 598 -11.78 29.02 1.78
CA SER A 598 -10.39 28.84 1.34
C SER A 598 -10.30 28.81 -0.19
N ALA A 599 -9.12 29.01 -0.76
CA ALA A 599 -8.88 28.88 -2.19
C ALA A 599 -7.59 28.13 -2.49
N VAL A 600 -7.60 27.31 -3.54
CA VAL A 600 -6.38 26.77 -4.17
C VAL A 600 -6.00 27.70 -5.30
N LEU A 601 -4.75 28.12 -5.36
CA LEU A 601 -4.21 28.96 -6.43
C LEU A 601 -3.05 28.25 -7.12
N SER A 602 -2.94 28.45 -8.43
CA SER A 602 -1.87 27.87 -9.23
C SER A 602 -1.39 28.85 -10.29
N TYR A 603 -0.09 28.86 -10.54
CA TYR A 603 0.52 29.62 -11.63
C TYR A 603 1.65 28.81 -12.26
N THR A 604 1.85 28.94 -13.57
CA THR A 604 2.84 28.13 -14.32
C THR A 604 3.94 29.03 -14.88
N PRO A 605 5.16 29.05 -14.29
CA PRO A 605 6.28 29.83 -14.79
C PRO A 605 6.91 29.16 -16.01
N THR A 606 7.13 29.92 -17.10
CA THR A 606 7.70 29.37 -18.36
C THR A 606 9.19 29.67 -18.54
N VAL A 607 9.83 30.32 -17.56
CA VAL A 607 11.26 30.71 -17.57
C VAL A 607 11.81 30.59 -16.16
N ALA A 608 12.97 29.95 -16.00
CA ALA A 608 13.62 29.78 -14.70
C ALA A 608 14.11 31.12 -14.13
N GLY A 609 14.16 31.24 -12.80
CA GLY A 609 14.62 32.44 -12.11
C GLY A 609 13.89 32.70 -10.81
N VAL A 610 13.93 33.95 -10.35
CA VAL A 610 13.31 34.35 -9.07
C VAL A 610 11.92 34.90 -9.34
N TYR A 611 10.93 34.38 -8.62
CA TYR A 611 9.56 34.85 -8.66
C TYR A 611 9.15 35.41 -7.30
N LYS A 612 8.32 36.44 -7.34
CA LYS A 612 7.75 37.09 -6.16
C LYS A 612 6.22 36.99 -6.23
N VAL A 613 5.63 36.31 -5.26
CA VAL A 613 4.18 36.12 -5.14
C VAL A 613 3.65 37.02 -4.04
N GLY A 614 2.92 38.06 -4.45
CA GLY A 614 2.14 38.91 -3.56
C GLY A 614 0.77 38.29 -3.28
N VAL A 615 0.43 38.19 -2.00
CA VAL A 615 -0.91 37.86 -1.50
C VAL A 615 -1.32 39.01 -0.60
N LEU A 616 -2.36 39.73 -0.99
CA LEU A 616 -2.79 40.97 -0.35
C LEU A 616 -4.26 40.85 0.08
N ALA A 617 -4.56 41.32 1.29
CA ALA A 617 -5.90 41.43 1.84
C ALA A 617 -6.24 42.91 2.04
N ASP A 618 -7.35 43.38 1.47
CA ASP A 618 -7.76 44.80 1.42
C ASP A 618 -6.65 45.75 0.89
N GLY A 619 -5.74 45.23 0.05
CA GLY A 619 -4.61 45.97 -0.52
C GLY A 619 -3.31 45.98 0.31
N GLU A 620 -3.27 45.31 1.47
CA GLU A 620 -2.03 45.12 2.25
C GLU A 620 -1.51 43.67 2.17
N HIS A 621 -0.19 43.48 2.10
CA HIS A 621 0.43 42.15 2.23
C HIS A 621 0.01 41.42 3.52
N ILE A 622 -0.42 40.16 3.39
CA ILE A 622 -0.64 39.28 4.54
C ILE A 622 0.68 38.93 5.24
N GLN A 623 0.64 38.16 6.33
CA GLN A 623 1.85 37.65 6.98
C GLN A 623 2.69 36.85 5.97
N ASP A 624 4.02 37.00 6.04
CA ASP A 624 5.04 36.37 5.19
C ASP A 624 5.00 36.72 3.68
N SER A 625 3.93 37.38 3.22
CA SER A 625 3.92 38.00 1.90
C SER A 625 4.83 39.25 1.87
N PRO A 626 5.49 39.60 0.74
CA PRO A 626 5.60 38.80 -0.48
C PRO A 626 6.47 37.56 -0.29
N PHE A 627 6.02 36.43 -0.84
CA PHE A 627 6.80 35.19 -0.93
C PHE A 627 7.80 35.33 -2.07
N VAL A 628 9.08 35.05 -1.85
CA VAL A 628 10.13 35.19 -2.87
C VAL A 628 10.84 33.85 -3.01
N LEU A 629 10.71 33.23 -4.18
CA LEU A 629 11.11 31.85 -4.42
C LEU A 629 11.93 31.69 -5.70
N ARG A 630 12.58 30.54 -5.84
CA ARG A 630 13.33 30.15 -7.03
C ARG A 630 12.56 29.09 -7.83
N VAL A 631 12.32 29.39 -9.10
CA VAL A 631 11.89 28.41 -10.10
C VAL A 631 13.11 27.91 -10.86
N ASN A 632 13.33 26.60 -10.84
CA ASN A 632 14.45 25.93 -11.50
C ASN A 632 14.08 25.45 -12.91
N ASP A 633 15.10 25.19 -13.74
CA ASP A 633 14.90 24.58 -15.07
C ASP A 633 14.29 23.18 -14.98
N GLY A 634 13.61 22.76 -16.05
CA GLY A 634 12.97 21.44 -16.14
C GLY A 634 13.98 20.29 -16.07
N VAL A 635 13.75 19.35 -15.16
CA VAL A 635 14.56 18.13 -15.02
C VAL A 635 14.13 17.11 -16.09
N PRO A 636 15.02 16.67 -17.00
CA PRO A 636 14.66 15.71 -18.04
C PRO A 636 14.15 14.39 -17.46
N GLY A 637 12.94 13.98 -17.87
CA GLY A 637 12.32 12.73 -17.41
C GLY A 637 11.51 12.83 -16.11
N LEU A 638 11.64 13.93 -15.37
CA LEU A 638 10.85 14.16 -14.15
C LEU A 638 9.35 14.29 -14.49
N LYS A 639 8.51 13.58 -13.73
CA LYS A 639 7.04 13.61 -13.84
C LYS A 639 6.39 13.73 -12.46
N PRO A 640 6.29 14.93 -11.86
CA PRO A 640 5.72 15.09 -10.52
C PRO A 640 4.25 14.67 -10.46
N SER A 641 3.52 14.89 -11.57
CA SER A 641 2.14 14.44 -11.77
C SER A 641 1.95 12.91 -11.78
N ALA A 642 3.04 12.13 -11.82
CA ALA A 642 3.01 10.67 -11.68
C ALA A 642 3.26 10.20 -10.24
N THR A 643 3.55 11.11 -9.29
CA THR A 643 3.56 10.78 -7.86
C THR A 643 2.15 10.42 -7.42
N ARG A 644 2.04 9.44 -6.52
CA ARG A 644 0.73 9.00 -6.01
C ARG A 644 0.68 9.00 -4.50
N VAL A 645 -0.42 9.52 -3.95
CA VAL A 645 -0.70 9.50 -2.52
C VAL A 645 -1.88 8.57 -2.23
N THR A 646 -1.75 7.70 -1.24
CA THR A 646 -2.79 6.73 -0.84
C THR A 646 -2.92 6.65 0.69
N GLY A 647 -4.10 6.26 1.19
CA GLY A 647 -4.38 6.15 2.65
C GLY A 647 -4.99 7.40 3.30
N ILE A 648 -5.09 8.52 2.56
CA ILE A 648 -5.83 9.71 2.97
C ILE A 648 -7.27 9.62 2.48
N ASP A 649 -8.24 9.80 3.39
CA ASP A 649 -9.68 9.88 3.09
C ASP A 649 -10.25 11.19 3.66
N GLU A 650 -10.42 12.20 2.80
CA GLU A 650 -10.95 13.53 3.18
C GLU A 650 -12.46 13.51 3.53
N SER A 651 -13.16 12.41 3.24
CA SER A 651 -14.56 12.20 3.62
C SER A 651 -14.70 11.70 5.06
N LYS A 652 -13.69 10.98 5.56
CA LYS A 652 -13.64 10.47 6.93
C LYS A 652 -13.34 11.57 7.94
N VAL A 653 -13.98 11.47 9.10
CA VAL A 653 -13.64 12.24 10.30
C VAL A 653 -12.86 11.32 11.24
N TYR A 654 -11.57 11.62 11.42
CA TYR A 654 -10.63 10.87 12.27
C TYR A 654 -10.70 11.36 13.72
N SER A 655 -10.17 10.59 14.67
CA SER A 655 -10.15 10.97 16.08
C SER A 655 -8.76 11.39 16.57
N VAL A 656 -8.68 12.24 17.59
CA VAL A 656 -7.43 12.50 18.32
C VAL A 656 -6.82 11.18 18.81
N GLY A 657 -5.50 11.01 18.63
CA GLY A 657 -4.77 9.78 18.94
C GLY A 657 -4.92 8.64 17.93
N GLU A 658 -5.79 8.77 16.91
CA GLU A 658 -5.90 7.78 15.83
C GLU A 658 -4.63 7.80 14.96
N LYS A 659 -4.08 6.62 14.65
CA LYS A 659 -2.96 6.51 13.71
C LYS A 659 -3.48 6.60 12.28
N ILE A 660 -3.02 7.59 11.54
CA ILE A 660 -3.39 7.85 10.14
C ILE A 660 -2.17 7.56 9.26
N PRO A 661 -1.97 6.31 8.80
CA PRO A 661 -0.93 5.97 7.85
C PRO A 661 -1.34 6.37 6.43
N PHE A 662 -0.42 7.01 5.71
CA PHE A 662 -0.57 7.27 4.28
C PHE A 662 0.75 7.03 3.57
N ARG A 663 0.71 6.80 2.25
CA ARG A 663 1.88 6.47 1.44
C ARG A 663 2.03 7.42 0.27
N VAL A 664 3.27 7.72 -0.07
CA VAL A 664 3.66 8.47 -1.26
C VAL A 664 4.57 7.58 -2.11
N ASP A 665 4.14 7.30 -3.33
CA ASP A 665 4.88 6.49 -4.32
C ASP A 665 5.45 7.42 -5.40
N THR A 666 6.77 7.55 -5.44
CA THR A 666 7.50 8.41 -6.37
C THR A 666 8.14 7.64 -7.54
N ARG A 667 7.99 6.30 -7.62
CA ARG A 667 8.74 5.49 -8.60
C ARG A 667 8.40 5.78 -10.06
N LEU A 668 7.23 6.34 -10.34
CA LEU A 668 6.83 6.79 -11.69
C LEU A 668 7.29 8.22 -12.02
N CYS A 669 7.95 8.92 -11.10
CA CYS A 669 8.44 10.29 -11.30
C CYS A 669 9.69 10.36 -12.17
N GLY A 670 10.36 9.24 -12.47
CA GLY A 670 11.51 9.18 -13.38
C GLY A 670 12.87 9.54 -12.76
N VAL A 671 12.92 9.84 -11.46
CA VAL A 671 14.14 10.14 -10.69
C VAL A 671 13.95 9.68 -9.24
N ASP A 672 15.02 9.16 -8.61
CA ASP A 672 15.02 8.82 -7.18
C ASP A 672 14.94 10.10 -6.34
N LEU A 673 13.75 10.40 -5.84
CA LEU A 673 13.46 11.57 -5.01
C LEU A 673 12.63 11.18 -3.79
N VAL A 674 13.07 11.67 -2.63
CA VAL A 674 12.28 11.67 -1.40
C VAL A 674 11.24 12.79 -1.51
N PRO A 675 9.94 12.50 -1.37
CA PRO A 675 8.90 13.53 -1.40
C PRO A 675 8.96 14.39 -0.14
N LYS A 676 8.84 15.70 -0.31
CA LYS A 676 8.64 16.64 0.79
C LYS A 676 7.18 16.58 1.21
N VAL A 677 6.94 16.21 2.46
CA VAL A 677 5.61 16.20 3.09
C VAL A 677 5.61 17.26 4.18
N GLU A 678 4.57 18.08 4.25
CA GLU A 678 4.34 18.97 5.38
C GLU A 678 2.92 18.80 5.89
N ILE A 679 2.77 18.66 7.21
CA ILE A 679 1.47 18.57 7.86
C ILE A 679 1.29 19.82 8.71
N LEU A 680 0.20 20.55 8.48
CA LEU A 680 -0.07 21.86 9.06
C LEU A 680 -1.41 21.86 9.81
N ASP A 681 -1.47 22.57 10.93
CA ASP A 681 -2.72 22.95 11.59
C ASP A 681 -3.34 24.20 10.90
N PRO A 682 -4.52 24.70 11.32
CA PRO A 682 -5.12 25.93 10.77
C PRO A 682 -4.33 27.22 11.05
N SER A 683 -3.35 27.17 11.96
CA SER A 683 -2.42 28.25 12.29
C SER A 683 -1.18 28.27 11.39
N LEU A 684 -0.97 27.21 10.60
CA LEU A 684 0.24 26.81 9.87
C LEU A 684 1.41 26.32 10.73
N ASP A 685 1.14 25.90 11.97
CA ASP A 685 2.13 25.25 12.80
C ASP A 685 2.41 23.82 12.27
N LYS A 686 3.69 23.48 12.10
CA LYS A 686 4.12 22.19 11.55
C LYS A 686 3.92 21.06 12.56
N ILE A 687 3.17 20.05 12.17
CA ILE A 687 2.80 18.91 13.00
C ILE A 687 3.77 17.75 12.75
N SER A 688 4.25 17.12 13.82
CA SER A 688 5.15 15.98 13.74
C SER A 688 4.45 14.72 13.23
N TYR A 689 5.13 13.96 12.38
CA TYR A 689 4.68 12.66 11.86
C TYR A 689 5.85 11.67 11.84
N GLY A 690 5.53 10.38 11.90
CA GLY A 690 6.50 9.33 11.56
C GLY A 690 6.67 9.23 10.05
N ALA A 691 7.89 9.00 9.57
CA ALA A 691 8.18 8.75 8.16
C ALA A 691 9.17 7.59 8.02
N ARG A 692 8.99 6.75 7.01
CA ARG A 692 9.91 5.67 6.63
C ARG A 692 9.80 5.33 5.15
N GLU A 693 10.90 4.95 4.53
CA GLU A 693 10.86 4.26 3.26
C GLU A 693 10.60 2.76 3.49
N ILE A 694 9.64 2.18 2.77
CA ILE A 694 9.32 0.74 2.85
C ILE A 694 10.09 -0.04 1.79
N THR A 695 10.28 0.56 0.62
CA THR A 695 10.90 0.01 -0.59
C THR A 695 11.35 1.22 -1.40
N PRO A 696 12.46 1.18 -2.16
CA PRO A 696 12.94 2.33 -2.93
C PRO A 696 11.83 3.06 -3.70
N GLY A 697 11.64 4.34 -3.38
CA GLY A 697 10.62 5.22 -3.96
C GLY A 697 9.19 5.05 -3.39
N ILE A 698 8.99 4.27 -2.32
CA ILE A 698 7.70 4.17 -1.60
C ILE A 698 7.90 4.55 -0.14
N PHE A 699 7.35 5.71 0.22
CA PHE A 699 7.45 6.31 1.54
C PHE A 699 6.13 6.16 2.27
N GLU A 700 6.17 5.70 3.52
CA GLU A 700 5.01 5.64 4.41
C GLU A 700 5.18 6.67 5.53
N TYR A 701 4.15 7.49 5.68
CA TYR A 701 4.02 8.52 6.69
C TYR A 701 2.92 8.08 7.68
N THR A 702 3.03 8.50 8.94
CA THR A 702 2.01 8.24 9.96
C THR A 702 1.82 9.49 10.80
N LEU A 703 0.66 10.12 10.63
CA LEU A 703 0.17 11.19 11.50
C LEU A 703 -0.54 10.57 12.71
N ILE A 704 -0.36 11.18 13.88
CA ILE A 704 -1.16 10.94 15.08
C ILE A 704 -1.65 12.31 15.54
N PRO A 705 -2.90 12.69 15.24
CA PRO A 705 -3.41 14.01 15.62
C PRO A 705 -3.49 14.17 17.14
N GLU A 706 -2.90 15.23 17.67
CA GLU A 706 -2.99 15.56 19.11
C GLU A 706 -4.17 16.49 19.44
N HIS A 707 -4.77 17.14 18.44
CA HIS A 707 -5.82 18.15 18.60
C HIS A 707 -6.97 17.96 17.61
N ALA A 708 -8.20 18.27 18.03
CA ALA A 708 -9.41 18.16 17.21
C ALA A 708 -9.59 19.36 16.24
N VAL A 709 -8.64 19.52 15.31
CA VAL A 709 -8.62 20.61 14.31
C VAL A 709 -8.53 20.06 12.89
N LYS A 710 -8.84 20.90 11.88
CA LYS A 710 -8.57 20.59 10.47
C LYS A 710 -7.05 20.50 10.29
N HIS A 711 -6.55 19.41 9.75
CA HIS A 711 -5.14 19.28 9.39
C HIS A 711 -5.01 19.33 7.86
N LYS A 712 -3.95 19.95 7.37
CA LYS A 712 -3.59 20.02 5.95
C LYS A 712 -2.34 19.20 5.70
N ILE A 713 -2.36 18.31 4.72
CA ILE A 713 -1.20 17.53 4.29
C ILE A 713 -0.81 18.02 2.89
N ASP A 714 0.28 18.77 2.81
CA ASP A 714 0.92 19.10 1.54
C ASP A 714 1.97 18.03 1.21
N VAL A 715 2.09 17.70 -0.08
CA VAL A 715 3.02 16.69 -0.60
C VAL A 715 3.56 17.21 -1.92
N SER A 716 4.89 17.29 -2.04
CA SER A 716 5.57 17.82 -3.22
C SER A 716 6.84 17.05 -3.55
N VAL A 717 7.22 17.11 -4.83
CA VAL A 717 8.44 16.49 -5.37
C VAL A 717 9.19 17.56 -6.17
N CYS A 718 10.43 17.85 -5.78
CA CYS A 718 11.23 18.99 -6.28
C CYS A 718 10.48 20.34 -6.31
N GLY A 719 9.64 20.61 -5.31
CA GLY A 719 8.87 21.87 -5.21
C GLY A 719 7.63 21.94 -6.10
N VAL A 720 7.22 20.84 -6.74
CA VAL A 720 5.96 20.73 -7.48
C VAL A 720 4.97 19.91 -6.64
N SER A 721 3.76 20.44 -6.41
CA SER A 721 2.69 19.69 -5.70
C SER A 721 2.30 18.43 -6.48
N VAL A 722 2.09 17.34 -5.75
CA VAL A 722 1.57 16.10 -6.33
C VAL A 722 0.05 16.20 -6.58
N PRO A 723 -0.53 15.37 -7.46
CA PRO A 723 -1.96 15.38 -7.71
C PRO A 723 -2.79 15.19 -6.43
N GLY A 724 -3.77 16.07 -6.23
CA GLY A 724 -4.68 16.05 -5.07
C GLY A 724 -4.17 16.79 -3.82
N ALA A 725 -2.89 17.16 -3.75
CA ALA A 725 -2.38 17.98 -2.65
C ALA A 725 -2.83 19.46 -2.79
N PRO A 726 -3.03 20.18 -1.66
CA PRO A 726 -2.96 19.70 -0.28
C PRO A 726 -4.27 19.03 0.18
N PHE A 727 -4.13 17.87 0.83
CA PHE A 727 -5.24 17.08 1.36
C PHE A 727 -5.73 17.63 2.71
N SER A 728 -7.03 17.55 2.97
CA SER A 728 -7.69 18.13 4.16
C SER A 728 -8.28 17.06 5.07
N LEU A 729 -7.64 16.80 6.21
CA LEU A 729 -8.15 15.87 7.24
C LEU A 729 -9.03 16.60 8.26
N LYS A 730 -10.16 16.00 8.61
CA LYS A 730 -11.03 16.44 9.70
C LYS A 730 -10.77 15.58 10.92
N VAL A 731 -10.35 16.18 12.03
CA VAL A 731 -10.11 15.50 13.30
C VAL A 731 -11.13 15.95 14.34
N LYS A 732 -11.77 15.00 15.01
CA LYS A 732 -12.66 15.22 16.17
C LYS A 732 -11.99 14.76 17.47
N GLU A 733 -12.55 15.18 18.59
CA GLU A 733 -12.22 14.61 19.91
C GLU A 733 -12.42 13.09 19.94
N ALA A 734 -11.57 12.40 20.69
CA ALA A 734 -11.67 10.96 20.86
C ALA A 734 -12.97 10.57 21.59
N THR A 735 -13.69 9.59 21.04
CA THR A 735 -14.84 8.97 21.69
C THR A 735 -14.37 7.73 22.46
N ASP A 736 -14.87 7.50 23.68
CA ASP A 736 -14.47 6.40 24.57
C ASP A 736 -15.68 5.84 25.31
N ALA A 737 -16.30 4.80 24.74
CA ALA A 737 -17.49 4.17 25.31
C ALA A 737 -17.25 3.55 26.71
N SER A 738 -16.00 3.24 27.08
CA SER A 738 -15.68 2.68 28.40
C SER A 738 -15.89 3.67 29.56
N LYS A 739 -15.96 4.97 29.24
CA LYS A 739 -16.24 6.05 30.20
C LYS A 739 -17.73 6.36 30.38
N LEU A 740 -18.62 5.67 29.66
CA LEU A 740 -20.06 5.75 29.89
C LEU A 740 -20.41 5.24 31.28
N ARG A 741 -21.29 5.96 31.97
CA ARG A 741 -21.83 5.52 33.26
C ARG A 741 -23.35 5.39 33.16
N ILE A 742 -23.84 4.19 33.38
CA ILE A 742 -25.28 3.88 33.36
C ILE A 742 -25.72 3.59 34.80
N TYR A 743 -26.59 4.43 35.34
CA TYR A 743 -26.98 4.37 36.76
C TYR A 743 -28.42 4.86 36.97
N GLY A 744 -29.00 4.54 38.13
CA GLY A 744 -30.35 4.93 38.53
C GLY A 744 -31.30 3.76 38.80
N PRO A 745 -32.50 4.04 39.32
CA PRO A 745 -33.41 3.02 39.87
C PRO A 745 -33.89 1.99 38.84
N GLY A 746 -33.85 2.31 37.55
CA GLY A 746 -34.21 1.39 36.46
C GLY A 746 -33.13 0.39 36.05
N VAL A 747 -31.93 0.44 36.65
CA VAL A 747 -30.82 -0.50 36.41
C VAL A 747 -30.17 -1.02 37.70
N GLU A 748 -30.12 -0.20 38.76
CA GLU A 748 -29.49 -0.54 40.06
C GLU A 748 -30.52 -0.85 41.17
N GLY A 749 -31.76 -0.39 41.02
CA GLY A 749 -32.82 -0.52 42.03
C GLY A 749 -33.63 -1.81 41.89
N PRO A 750 -34.47 -2.15 42.89
CA PRO A 750 -35.52 -3.15 42.70
C PRO A 750 -36.54 -2.60 41.69
N VAL A 751 -36.52 -3.14 40.47
CA VAL A 751 -37.50 -2.80 39.43
C VAL A 751 -38.73 -3.69 39.60
N TYR A 752 -39.92 -3.10 39.54
CA TYR A 752 -41.19 -3.81 39.66
C TYR A 752 -42.01 -3.70 38.37
N SER A 753 -42.72 -4.77 38.02
CA SER A 753 -43.55 -4.85 36.83
C SER A 753 -44.76 -3.89 36.89
N LYS A 754 -45.17 -3.33 35.76
CA LYS A 754 -46.22 -2.29 35.65
C LYS A 754 -45.89 -0.97 36.39
N GLU A 755 -44.72 -0.82 37.01
CA GLU A 755 -44.25 0.46 37.56
C GLU A 755 -43.33 1.22 36.59
N PRO A 756 -43.50 2.55 36.43
CA PRO A 756 -42.60 3.37 35.62
C PRO A 756 -41.28 3.62 36.36
N THR A 757 -40.16 3.30 35.73
CA THR A 757 -38.81 3.55 36.26
C THR A 757 -37.93 4.30 35.26
N ARG A 758 -36.74 4.71 35.68
CA ARG A 758 -35.77 5.42 34.84
C ARG A 758 -34.32 5.15 35.21
N PHE A 759 -33.43 5.34 34.25
CA PHE A 759 -31.99 5.39 34.45
C PHE A 759 -31.37 6.53 33.61
N THR A 760 -30.11 6.84 33.89
CA THR A 760 -29.34 7.86 33.18
C THR A 760 -28.14 7.20 32.52
N ILE A 761 -27.87 7.55 31.27
CA ILE A 761 -26.63 7.26 30.55
C ILE A 761 -25.83 8.57 30.54
N ASP A 762 -24.77 8.63 31.34
CA ASP A 762 -23.83 9.76 31.41
C ASP A 762 -22.66 9.53 30.45
N ALA A 763 -22.60 10.34 29.40
CA ALA A 763 -21.54 10.37 28.39
C ALA A 763 -20.62 11.59 28.53
N THR A 764 -20.72 12.38 29.61
CA THR A 764 -19.96 13.64 29.80
C THR A 764 -18.44 13.45 29.78
N GLN A 765 -17.95 12.24 30.03
CA GLN A 765 -16.53 11.87 29.97
C GLN A 765 -16.18 10.96 28.79
N ALA A 766 -17.17 10.54 27.99
CA ALA A 766 -17.04 9.60 26.88
C ALA A 766 -16.78 10.28 25.53
N GLY A 767 -16.78 11.62 25.49
CA GLY A 767 -16.62 12.40 24.25
C GLY A 767 -17.91 12.53 23.44
N PRO A 768 -17.86 13.11 22.23
CA PRO A 768 -19.04 13.26 21.39
C PRO A 768 -19.44 11.92 20.74
N GLY A 769 -20.73 11.57 20.83
CA GLY A 769 -21.29 10.36 20.24
C GLY A 769 -22.82 10.32 20.30
N ALA A 770 -23.45 9.63 19.35
CA ALA A 770 -24.88 9.32 19.40
C ALA A 770 -25.10 8.10 20.32
N VAL A 771 -26.18 8.13 21.11
CA VAL A 771 -26.60 7.00 21.97
C VAL A 771 -27.83 6.33 21.37
N GLU A 772 -27.74 5.03 21.13
CA GLU A 772 -28.88 4.17 20.80
C GLU A 772 -29.11 3.18 21.96
N VAL A 773 -30.38 2.94 22.31
CA VAL A 773 -30.76 2.12 23.47
C VAL A 773 -31.88 1.17 23.06
N ALA A 774 -31.76 -0.10 23.43
CA ALA A 774 -32.80 -1.09 23.27
C ALA A 774 -32.95 -1.92 24.55
N LEU A 775 -34.19 -2.17 24.95
CA LEU A 775 -34.53 -3.04 26.08
C LEU A 775 -35.47 -4.14 25.58
N ALA A 776 -35.16 -5.39 25.88
CA ALA A 776 -35.99 -6.55 25.55
C ALA A 776 -36.17 -7.47 26.75
N ASP A 777 -37.28 -8.20 26.82
CA ASP A 777 -37.50 -9.24 27.83
C ASP A 777 -36.85 -10.58 27.45
N ASP A 778 -37.02 -11.58 28.32
CA ASP A 778 -36.52 -12.95 28.19
C ASP A 778 -37.17 -13.74 27.03
N HIS A 779 -38.26 -13.23 26.45
CA HIS A 779 -38.87 -13.74 25.23
C HIS A 779 -38.40 -12.99 23.97
N GLY A 780 -37.59 -11.94 24.12
CA GLY A 780 -37.10 -11.10 23.03
C GLY A 780 -38.09 -10.01 22.58
N GLU A 781 -39.19 -9.80 23.31
CA GLU A 781 -40.14 -8.73 23.03
C GLU A 781 -39.54 -7.39 23.47
N LYS A 782 -39.67 -6.36 22.61
CA LYS A 782 -39.06 -5.04 22.84
C LYS A 782 -39.94 -4.19 23.76
N VAL A 783 -39.30 -3.47 24.69
CA VAL A 783 -39.95 -2.50 25.57
C VAL A 783 -39.85 -1.11 24.96
N ASP A 784 -40.95 -0.37 24.95
CA ASP A 784 -40.96 1.05 24.56
C ASP A 784 -40.14 1.90 25.55
N LEU A 785 -39.23 2.72 25.00
CA LEU A 785 -38.34 3.60 25.75
C LEU A 785 -38.62 5.07 25.42
N ASP A 786 -38.77 5.89 26.46
CA ASP A 786 -38.77 7.37 26.36
C ASP A 786 -37.36 7.87 26.68
N VAL A 787 -36.62 8.30 25.65
CA VAL A 787 -35.23 8.76 25.75
C VAL A 787 -35.18 10.29 25.63
N LEU A 788 -34.73 10.94 26.71
CA LEU A 788 -34.55 12.39 26.78
C LEU A 788 -33.06 12.75 26.74
N ASP A 789 -32.65 13.53 25.75
CA ASP A 789 -31.35 14.21 25.74
C ASP A 789 -31.42 15.45 26.66
N ASN A 790 -30.54 15.49 27.67
CA ASN A 790 -30.49 16.59 28.65
C ASN A 790 -29.64 17.78 28.18
N GLN A 791 -29.02 17.71 26.99
CA GLN A 791 -28.14 18.72 26.39
C GLN A 791 -26.88 19.07 27.19
N ASP A 792 -26.54 18.27 28.20
CA ASP A 792 -25.32 18.37 29.02
C ASP A 792 -24.33 17.22 28.78
N GLY A 793 -24.63 16.31 27.85
CA GLY A 793 -23.88 15.08 27.61
C GLY A 793 -24.44 13.86 28.37
N SER A 794 -25.60 13.98 29.02
CA SER A 794 -26.33 12.87 29.62
C SER A 794 -27.70 12.64 28.96
N PHE A 795 -28.17 11.39 29.02
CA PHE A 795 -29.45 10.96 28.48
C PHE A 795 -30.26 10.27 29.57
N THR A 796 -31.52 10.65 29.77
CA THR A 796 -32.43 9.99 30.71
C THR A 796 -33.39 9.08 29.96
N VAL A 797 -33.33 7.79 30.26
CA VAL A 797 -34.20 6.75 29.67
C VAL A 797 -35.27 6.37 30.68
N LYS A 798 -36.54 6.41 30.28
CA LYS A 798 -37.69 5.94 31.07
C LYS A 798 -38.35 4.76 30.39
N TYR A 799 -38.83 3.81 31.18
CA TYR A 799 -39.55 2.64 30.66
C TYR A 799 -40.54 2.08 31.71
N THR A 800 -41.39 1.15 31.30
CA THR A 800 -42.30 0.40 32.18
C THR A 800 -42.33 -1.06 31.74
N ALA A 801 -41.67 -1.93 32.51
CA ALA A 801 -41.63 -3.37 32.24
C ALA A 801 -42.99 -4.00 32.54
N GLN A 802 -43.64 -4.64 31.56
CA GLN A 802 -45.02 -5.13 31.72
C GLN A 802 -45.11 -6.46 32.49
N ARG A 803 -44.07 -7.30 32.37
CA ARG A 803 -43.98 -8.63 33.01
C ARG A 803 -42.81 -8.68 34.01
N PRO A 804 -42.89 -9.46 35.10
CA PRO A 804 -41.70 -9.86 35.84
C PRO A 804 -40.83 -10.78 34.98
N GLY A 805 -39.52 -10.79 35.19
CA GLY A 805 -38.56 -11.52 34.36
C GLY A 805 -37.22 -10.81 34.23
N VAL A 806 -36.28 -11.40 33.49
CA VAL A 806 -34.98 -10.78 33.19
C VAL A 806 -35.04 -10.05 31.87
N TYR A 807 -34.72 -8.76 31.89
CA TYR A 807 -34.65 -7.91 30.70
C TYR A 807 -33.18 -7.64 30.35
N GLN A 808 -32.87 -7.57 29.06
CA GLN A 808 -31.56 -7.23 28.51
C GLN A 808 -31.57 -5.80 27.96
N LEU A 809 -30.77 -4.93 28.59
CA LEU A 809 -30.50 -3.57 28.14
C LEU A 809 -29.23 -3.55 27.28
N ASN A 810 -29.39 -3.25 26.00
CA ASN A 810 -28.29 -3.03 25.06
C ASN A 810 -28.15 -1.52 24.79
N VAL A 811 -26.91 -1.03 24.81
CA VAL A 811 -26.59 0.38 24.52
C VAL A 811 -25.45 0.42 23.50
N VAL A 812 -25.62 1.25 22.48
CA VAL A 812 -24.61 1.52 21.46
C VAL A 812 -24.27 3.01 21.52
N PHE A 813 -22.99 3.34 21.57
CA PHE A 813 -22.50 4.71 21.63
C PHE A 813 -21.50 4.98 20.52
N ALA A 814 -21.79 5.95 19.66
CA ALA A 814 -21.00 6.27 18.46
C ALA A 814 -20.71 5.07 17.54
N GLY A 815 -21.56 4.03 17.59
CA GLY A 815 -21.40 2.77 16.85
C GLY A 815 -20.69 1.64 17.60
N GLU A 816 -20.21 1.88 18.83
CA GLU A 816 -19.62 0.85 19.71
C GLU A 816 -20.67 0.32 20.69
N GLU A 817 -20.89 -1.00 20.71
CA GLU A 817 -21.81 -1.68 21.63
C GLU A 817 -21.12 -1.97 22.96
N ILE A 818 -21.70 -1.52 24.08
CA ILE A 818 -21.19 -1.85 25.42
C ILE A 818 -21.75 -3.19 25.90
N SER A 819 -21.13 -3.77 26.93
CA SER A 819 -21.61 -5.01 27.56
C SER A 819 -23.09 -4.92 27.98
N PRO A 820 -23.96 -5.85 27.53
CA PRO A 820 -25.37 -5.85 27.90
C PRO A 820 -25.60 -5.88 29.42
N ILE A 821 -26.58 -5.11 29.88
CA ILE A 821 -26.95 -4.99 31.30
C ILE A 821 -28.23 -5.80 31.54
N ALA A 822 -28.14 -6.82 32.38
CA ALA A 822 -29.30 -7.60 32.81
C ALA A 822 -30.06 -6.89 33.94
N ILE A 823 -31.36 -6.66 33.76
CA ILE A 823 -32.26 -6.01 34.71
C ILE A 823 -33.28 -7.05 35.18
N ASN A 824 -33.33 -7.32 36.48
CA ASN A 824 -34.27 -8.30 37.05
C ASN A 824 -35.54 -7.59 37.58
N VAL A 825 -36.65 -7.78 36.87
CA VAL A 825 -37.95 -7.15 37.18
C VAL A 825 -38.80 -8.09 38.04
N LYS A 826 -39.20 -7.59 39.21
CA LYS A 826 -40.00 -8.32 40.20
C LYS A 826 -41.51 -8.16 39.96
N PRO A 827 -42.35 -9.09 40.46
CA PRO A 827 -43.79 -8.86 40.56
C PRO A 827 -44.06 -7.67 41.49
N ASN A 828 -44.89 -6.73 41.05
CA ASN A 828 -45.35 -5.56 41.82
C ASN A 828 -46.44 -5.90 42.86
N VAL A 829 -46.84 -7.16 42.91
CA VAL A 829 -47.90 -7.66 43.77
C VAL A 829 -47.35 -8.81 44.59
N ASP A 830 -47.45 -8.70 45.92
CA ASP A 830 -47.04 -9.76 46.83
C ASP A 830 -48.12 -10.85 46.88
N VAL A 831 -47.85 -11.97 46.20
CA VAL A 831 -48.73 -13.15 46.15
C VAL A 831 -48.46 -14.16 47.28
N SER A 832 -47.45 -13.93 48.13
CA SER A 832 -47.03 -14.89 49.16
C SER A 832 -48.08 -15.15 50.26
N GLY A 833 -49.07 -14.26 50.39
CA GLY A 833 -50.20 -14.42 51.30
C GLY A 833 -51.32 -15.34 50.80
N ILE A 834 -51.28 -15.78 49.54
CA ILE A 834 -52.32 -16.60 48.91
C ILE A 834 -51.87 -18.06 48.87
N ARG A 835 -52.68 -18.98 49.41
CA ARG A 835 -52.33 -20.41 49.49
C ARG A 835 -53.51 -21.33 49.22
N VAL A 836 -53.23 -22.54 48.76
CA VAL A 836 -54.23 -23.58 48.47
C VAL A 836 -54.07 -24.74 49.46
N GLU A 837 -55.15 -25.10 50.14
CA GLU A 837 -55.25 -26.23 51.07
C GLU A 837 -56.30 -27.25 50.57
N GLY A 838 -56.29 -28.47 51.10
CA GLY A 838 -57.14 -29.57 50.65
C GLY A 838 -56.53 -30.43 49.53
N LEU A 839 -55.35 -30.07 49.03
CA LEU A 839 -54.56 -30.85 48.06
C LEU A 839 -53.51 -31.77 48.72
N GLU A 840 -53.47 -31.87 50.06
CA GLU A 840 -52.49 -32.70 50.79
C GLU A 840 -52.50 -34.19 50.41
N ASN A 841 -53.63 -34.69 49.88
CA ASN A 841 -53.72 -35.99 49.22
C ASN A 841 -54.12 -35.72 47.76
N ALA A 842 -53.12 -35.66 46.88
CA ALA A 842 -53.27 -35.28 45.47
C ALA A 842 -53.77 -36.42 44.56
N VAL A 843 -54.26 -37.51 45.14
CA VAL A 843 -54.93 -38.62 44.43
C VAL A 843 -56.39 -38.68 44.91
N VAL A 844 -57.33 -38.65 43.97
CA VAL A 844 -58.77 -38.67 44.22
C VAL A 844 -59.46 -39.73 43.39
N THR A 845 -60.67 -40.11 43.79
CA THR A 845 -61.46 -41.12 43.09
C THR A 845 -62.30 -40.48 41.99
N VAL A 846 -62.26 -41.04 40.78
CA VAL A 846 -63.10 -40.58 39.66
C VAL A 846 -64.59 -40.67 40.05
N ASN A 847 -65.36 -39.66 39.65
CA ASN A 847 -66.76 -39.43 40.02
C ASN A 847 -67.04 -39.15 41.51
N VAL A 848 -66.01 -38.86 42.33
CA VAL A 848 -66.18 -38.40 43.72
C VAL A 848 -65.89 -36.90 43.81
N GLU A 849 -66.74 -36.15 44.51
CA GLU A 849 -66.54 -34.70 44.72
C GLU A 849 -65.29 -34.43 45.58
N LYS A 850 -64.43 -33.52 45.11
CA LYS A 850 -63.25 -33.02 45.79
C LYS A 850 -63.46 -31.54 46.15
N GLU A 851 -63.18 -31.21 47.41
CA GLU A 851 -63.14 -29.83 47.92
C GLU A 851 -61.69 -29.38 48.09
N ILE A 852 -61.40 -28.13 47.71
CA ILE A 852 -60.15 -27.40 48.01
C ILE A 852 -60.48 -26.00 48.53
N HIS A 853 -59.56 -25.42 49.30
CA HIS A 853 -59.68 -24.05 49.82
C HIS A 853 -58.57 -23.17 49.26
N VAL A 854 -58.93 -22.06 48.61
CA VAL A 854 -57.98 -21.03 48.16
C VAL A 854 -58.09 -19.86 49.12
N PHE A 855 -57.12 -19.74 50.02
CA PHE A 855 -57.06 -18.66 50.99
C PHE A 855 -56.55 -17.39 50.33
N THR A 856 -57.37 -16.34 50.33
CA THR A 856 -57.03 -15.02 49.76
C THR A 856 -57.77 -13.93 50.54
N THR A 857 -57.19 -12.74 50.59
CA THR A 857 -57.82 -11.55 51.21
C THR A 857 -58.55 -10.67 50.21
N ASP A 858 -58.34 -10.88 48.91
CA ASP A 858 -59.03 -10.18 47.82
C ASP A 858 -59.55 -11.22 46.81
N GLY A 859 -60.87 -11.41 46.84
CA GLY A 859 -61.55 -12.36 45.98
C GLY A 859 -61.83 -11.84 44.56
N GLU A 860 -61.94 -10.54 44.33
CA GLU A 860 -62.30 -10.01 43.00
C GLU A 860 -61.15 -10.19 42.00
N ASN A 861 -59.92 -10.18 42.51
CA ASN A 861 -58.69 -10.32 41.71
C ASN A 861 -58.11 -11.74 41.67
N THR A 862 -58.71 -12.71 42.37
CA THR A 862 -58.24 -14.12 42.39
C THR A 862 -59.01 -14.96 41.38
N ARG A 863 -58.32 -15.58 40.43
CA ARG A 863 -58.90 -16.46 39.39
C ARG A 863 -58.40 -17.88 39.54
N ILE A 864 -59.34 -18.83 39.53
CA ILE A 864 -59.11 -20.27 39.68
C ILE A 864 -59.63 -20.97 38.42
N VAL A 865 -58.79 -21.77 37.77
CA VAL A 865 -59.15 -22.56 36.59
C VAL A 865 -58.71 -24.00 36.82
N ILE A 866 -59.60 -24.96 36.57
CA ILE A 866 -59.29 -26.39 36.66
C ILE A 866 -59.36 -26.98 35.26
N THR A 867 -58.34 -27.71 34.84
CA THR A 867 -58.24 -28.32 33.51
C THR A 867 -58.11 -29.84 33.63
N SER A 868 -58.89 -30.57 32.84
CA SER A 868 -58.91 -32.04 32.79
C SER A 868 -57.67 -32.62 32.09
N PRO A 869 -57.40 -33.94 32.23
CA PRO A 869 -56.37 -34.63 31.46
C PRO A 869 -56.55 -34.48 29.94
N SER A 870 -57.80 -34.36 29.48
CA SER A 870 -58.14 -34.07 28.08
C SER A 870 -57.99 -32.59 27.65
N GLY A 871 -57.46 -31.72 28.51
CA GLY A 871 -57.20 -30.31 28.22
C GLY A 871 -58.44 -29.40 28.25
N ARG A 872 -59.53 -29.83 28.92
CA ARG A 872 -60.79 -29.08 28.99
C ARG A 872 -60.96 -28.40 30.34
N VAL A 873 -61.47 -27.17 30.36
CA VAL A 873 -61.83 -26.50 31.62
C VAL A 873 -62.99 -27.26 32.28
N VAL A 874 -62.79 -27.64 33.54
CA VAL A 874 -63.75 -28.36 34.38
C VAL A 874 -64.69 -27.37 35.04
N GLU A 875 -65.99 -27.66 35.01
CA GLU A 875 -67.00 -26.87 35.72
C GLU A 875 -66.89 -27.13 37.23
N ALA A 876 -66.54 -26.09 38.00
CA ALA A 876 -66.33 -26.16 39.44
C ALA A 876 -67.27 -25.19 40.17
N ILE A 877 -67.83 -25.65 41.29
CA ILE A 877 -68.66 -24.84 42.19
C ILE A 877 -67.72 -24.05 43.11
N ILE A 878 -67.59 -22.75 42.84
CA ILE A 878 -66.77 -21.82 43.62
C ILE A 878 -67.67 -21.02 44.57
N GLU A 879 -67.51 -21.23 45.87
CA GLU A 879 -68.21 -20.51 46.93
C GLU A 879 -67.25 -19.55 47.64
N SER A 880 -67.64 -18.29 47.81
CA SER A 880 -66.88 -17.33 48.61
C SER A 880 -67.04 -17.62 50.11
N THR A 881 -65.94 -17.55 50.85
CA THR A 881 -65.87 -17.75 52.30
C THR A 881 -65.18 -16.54 52.96
N PRO A 882 -65.31 -16.35 54.29
CA PRO A 882 -64.66 -15.23 54.99
C PRO A 882 -63.12 -15.21 54.92
N THR A 883 -62.49 -16.27 54.40
CA THR A 883 -61.03 -16.43 54.32
C THR A 883 -60.55 -16.71 52.89
N GLY A 884 -61.42 -16.60 51.87
CA GLY A 884 -61.08 -16.84 50.46
C GLY A 884 -62.19 -17.59 49.71
N PHE A 885 -61.84 -18.68 49.05
CA PHE A 885 -62.78 -19.53 48.29
C PHE A 885 -62.77 -20.98 48.74
N ARG A 886 -63.94 -21.60 48.61
CA ARG A 886 -64.15 -23.04 48.70
C ARG A 886 -64.56 -23.53 47.31
N VAL A 887 -63.72 -24.35 46.69
CA VAL A 887 -63.93 -24.86 45.33
C VAL A 887 -64.25 -26.33 45.41
N ARG A 888 -65.38 -26.74 44.84
CA ARG A 888 -65.81 -28.13 44.74
C ARG A 888 -65.99 -28.54 43.29
N PHE A 889 -65.42 -29.69 42.92
CA PHE A 889 -65.59 -30.26 41.58
C PHE A 889 -65.55 -31.79 41.63
N THR A 890 -66.04 -32.43 40.58
CA THR A 890 -66.04 -33.88 40.46
C THR A 890 -65.18 -34.29 39.26
N PRO A 891 -64.02 -34.93 39.46
CA PRO A 891 -63.20 -35.45 38.37
C PRO A 891 -63.99 -36.51 37.59
N SER A 892 -64.26 -36.28 36.31
CA SER A 892 -65.03 -37.21 35.44
C SER A 892 -64.16 -38.15 34.60
N GLU A 893 -62.89 -37.80 34.44
CA GLU A 893 -61.83 -38.55 33.74
C GLU A 893 -60.78 -39.06 34.74
N VAL A 894 -60.12 -40.17 34.42
CA VAL A 894 -58.95 -40.71 35.12
C VAL A 894 -57.69 -40.06 34.57
N GLY A 895 -56.71 -39.76 35.44
CA GLY A 895 -55.44 -39.08 35.09
C GLY A 895 -55.28 -37.70 35.76
N ASN A 896 -54.27 -36.94 35.31
CA ASN A 896 -53.83 -35.69 35.94
C ASN A 896 -54.62 -34.46 35.48
N TYR A 897 -55.23 -33.77 36.45
CA TYR A 897 -55.84 -32.46 36.33
C TYR A 897 -54.82 -31.39 36.74
N THR A 898 -54.88 -30.22 36.12
CA THR A 898 -54.15 -29.02 36.58
C THR A 898 -55.12 -28.00 37.16
N ILE A 899 -54.67 -27.31 38.21
CA ILE A 899 -55.43 -26.29 38.94
C ILE A 899 -54.58 -25.02 38.96
N ASP A 900 -54.91 -24.10 38.08
CA ASP A 900 -54.28 -22.79 37.98
C ASP A 900 -54.94 -21.82 38.94
N VAL A 901 -54.14 -21.23 39.85
CA VAL A 901 -54.57 -20.16 40.75
C VAL A 901 -53.71 -18.93 40.48
N THR A 902 -54.36 -17.85 40.08
CA THR A 902 -53.73 -16.59 39.70
C THR A 902 -54.34 -15.44 40.48
N TYR A 903 -53.53 -14.41 40.76
CA TYR A 903 -53.96 -13.17 41.40
C TYR A 903 -53.51 -11.99 40.53
N GLN A 904 -54.46 -11.19 40.04
CA GLN A 904 -54.22 -10.15 39.02
C GLN A 904 -53.42 -10.67 37.80
N ASP A 905 -53.80 -11.86 37.33
CA ASP A 905 -53.18 -12.66 36.26
C ASP A 905 -51.73 -13.13 36.53
N ILE A 906 -51.21 -12.98 37.76
CA ILE A 906 -49.91 -13.52 38.19
C ILE A 906 -50.15 -14.88 38.88
N PRO A 907 -49.51 -16.00 38.45
CA PRO A 907 -49.59 -17.27 39.17
C PRO A 907 -49.07 -17.16 40.60
N ILE A 908 -49.77 -17.78 41.54
CA ILE A 908 -49.29 -17.88 42.93
C ILE A 908 -48.19 -18.93 43.05
N GLU A 909 -47.47 -18.92 44.18
CA GLU A 909 -46.45 -19.94 44.46
C GLU A 909 -47.05 -21.36 44.35
N LYS A 910 -46.38 -22.24 43.59
CA LYS A 910 -46.80 -23.63 43.28
C LYS A 910 -48.03 -23.79 42.36
N SER A 911 -48.54 -22.72 41.76
CA SER A 911 -49.47 -22.83 40.62
C SER A 911 -48.70 -23.10 39.31
N PRO A 912 -49.18 -23.98 38.41
CA PRO A 912 -50.36 -24.85 38.55
C PRO A 912 -50.13 -26.01 39.54
N PHE A 913 -51.17 -26.33 40.30
CA PHE A 913 -51.19 -27.53 41.16
C PHE A 913 -51.71 -28.74 40.38
N THR A 914 -51.16 -29.93 40.62
CA THR A 914 -51.57 -31.17 39.95
C THR A 914 -52.44 -32.04 40.86
N LEU A 915 -53.46 -32.69 40.30
CA LEU A 915 -54.34 -33.64 41.00
C LEU A 915 -54.62 -34.87 40.13
N GLU A 916 -54.27 -36.06 40.59
CA GLU A 916 -54.52 -37.34 39.91
C GLU A 916 -55.90 -37.91 40.28
N SER A 917 -56.62 -38.47 39.29
CA SER A 917 -57.93 -39.12 39.44
C SER A 917 -57.86 -40.61 39.07
N ILE A 918 -58.35 -41.51 39.93
CA ILE A 918 -58.26 -42.98 39.78
C ILE A 918 -59.61 -43.71 39.94
N ASP A 919 -59.79 -44.88 39.32
CA ASP A 919 -60.98 -45.73 39.47
C ASP A 919 -60.73 -46.85 40.51
N PRO A 920 -61.54 -46.95 41.59
CA PRO A 920 -61.30 -47.90 42.68
C PRO A 920 -61.82 -49.31 42.40
N ASN A 921 -62.49 -49.54 41.26
CA ASN A 921 -63.03 -50.85 40.88
C ASN A 921 -62.14 -51.64 39.91
N GLN A 922 -60.95 -51.12 39.56
CA GLN A 922 -59.93 -51.93 38.90
C GLN A 922 -59.10 -52.70 39.95
N PRO A 923 -59.03 -54.05 39.88
CA PRO A 923 -58.18 -54.83 40.78
C PRO A 923 -56.70 -54.49 40.58
N GLY A 924 -56.02 -54.07 41.64
CA GLY A 924 -54.65 -53.56 41.56
C GLY A 924 -53.58 -54.63 41.33
N SER A 925 -52.47 -54.19 40.74
CA SER A 925 -51.15 -54.78 40.92
C SER A 925 -50.31 -53.86 41.80
N SER A 926 -50.07 -54.26 43.05
CA SER A 926 -49.19 -53.53 43.98
C SER A 926 -48.66 -54.48 45.07
N GLU A 927 -47.34 -54.46 45.29
CA GLU A 927 -46.50 -55.05 46.35
C GLU A 927 -45.25 -55.68 45.68
N GLN A 928 -44.00 -55.38 46.08
CA GLN A 928 -43.51 -54.42 47.08
C GLN A 928 -42.00 -54.24 46.86
N ASP A 929 -41.52 -52.99 46.71
CA ASP A 929 -40.12 -52.64 47.02
C ASP A 929 -40.17 -51.80 48.31
N ASP A 930 -39.58 -52.31 49.40
CA ASP A 930 -39.19 -51.48 50.53
C ASP A 930 -37.84 -50.84 50.18
N VAL A 931 -37.89 -49.66 49.57
CA VAL A 931 -36.73 -48.75 49.49
C VAL A 931 -36.67 -47.99 50.80
N ASP A 932 -35.61 -48.22 51.59
CA ASP A 932 -35.22 -47.27 52.63
C ASP A 932 -34.18 -46.29 52.04
N MET A 933 -34.66 -45.07 51.80
CA MET A 933 -33.94 -43.84 51.45
C MET A 933 -33.45 -43.58 49.99
N GLU A 934 -33.93 -42.43 49.51
CA GLU A 934 -33.31 -41.45 48.58
C GLU A 934 -33.41 -41.62 47.05
N GLN A 935 -34.34 -40.83 46.49
CA GLN A 935 -34.33 -40.08 45.21
C GLN A 935 -34.81 -40.76 43.91
N GLU A 936 -35.50 -39.94 43.09
CA GLU A 936 -36.26 -40.30 41.89
C GLU A 936 -35.34 -40.47 40.65
N PRO A 937 -35.71 -41.31 39.66
CA PRO A 937 -36.44 -40.78 38.50
C PRO A 937 -37.42 -41.80 37.84
N GLY A 938 -38.15 -41.40 36.79
CA GLY A 938 -39.10 -42.27 36.09
C GLY A 938 -38.73 -42.61 34.64
N GLU A 939 -38.71 -43.91 34.30
CA GLU A 939 -39.01 -44.41 32.94
C GLU A 939 -39.23 -45.95 32.92
N SER A 940 -40.13 -46.45 32.05
CA SER A 940 -40.18 -47.86 31.61
C SER A 940 -41.12 -47.99 30.39
N THR A 941 -41.01 -48.95 29.46
CA THR A 941 -39.95 -49.90 29.07
C THR A 941 -40.33 -50.51 27.70
N LEU A 942 -39.33 -50.94 26.90
CA LEU A 942 -39.29 -52.30 26.34
C LEU A 942 -37.88 -52.64 25.82
N ALA A 943 -37.45 -53.88 26.08
CA ALA A 943 -36.09 -54.40 25.88
C ALA A 943 -35.83 -54.83 24.40
N GLU A 944 -34.66 -55.29 23.95
CA GLU A 944 -33.69 -56.22 24.56
C GLU A 944 -32.23 -55.97 24.15
N ALA A 945 -31.27 -56.11 25.08
CA ALA A 945 -30.26 -57.19 25.11
C ALA A 945 -29.06 -56.83 26.02
N GLU A 946 -28.78 -57.64 27.05
CA GLU A 946 -27.62 -57.47 27.94
C GLU A 946 -26.31 -58.00 27.31
N TYR A 947 -25.17 -57.39 27.69
CA TYR A 947 -23.93 -58.13 27.97
C TYR A 947 -22.98 -57.38 28.95
N VAL A 948 -22.98 -57.82 30.21
CA VAL A 948 -21.85 -57.93 31.17
C VAL A 948 -20.85 -56.76 31.38
N VAL A 949 -21.05 -56.09 32.52
CA VAL A 949 -20.18 -55.32 33.44
C VAL A 949 -18.64 -55.37 33.30
N CYS A 950 -18.01 -54.19 33.40
CA CYS A 950 -16.85 -53.92 34.29
C CYS A 950 -16.57 -52.40 34.47
N GLY A 951 -16.74 -51.86 35.69
CA GLY A 951 -16.34 -50.48 36.06
C GLY A 951 -17.45 -49.67 36.75
N SER A 952 -17.50 -49.70 38.09
CA SER A 952 -18.60 -49.09 38.88
C SER A 952 -18.15 -47.94 39.79
N GLY A 953 -18.73 -46.76 39.60
CA GLY A 953 -18.60 -45.58 40.48
C GLY A 953 -19.63 -44.50 40.11
N PRO A 954 -20.05 -43.65 41.07
CA PRO A 954 -20.95 -42.53 40.80
C PRO A 954 -20.30 -41.47 39.90
N ALA A 955 -21.10 -40.64 39.25
CA ALA A 955 -20.63 -39.53 38.43
C ALA A 955 -19.71 -38.59 39.22
N ARG A 956 -18.55 -38.26 38.65
CA ARG A 956 -17.52 -37.43 39.27
C ARG A 956 -16.91 -36.47 38.26
N ALA A 957 -17.49 -35.28 38.15
CA ALA A 957 -16.98 -34.20 37.32
C ALA A 957 -15.51 -33.86 37.65
N ASP A 958 -15.08 -34.02 38.91
CA ASP A 958 -13.70 -33.77 39.36
C ASP A 958 -12.65 -34.75 38.81
N LEU A 959 -13.08 -35.89 38.24
CA LEU A 959 -12.23 -36.87 37.58
C LEU A 959 -12.25 -36.77 36.04
N VAL A 960 -13.12 -35.92 35.48
CA VAL A 960 -13.12 -35.63 34.04
C VAL A 960 -11.96 -34.69 33.71
N THR A 961 -11.18 -35.02 32.68
CA THR A 961 -10.09 -34.13 32.23
C THR A 961 -10.31 -33.66 30.79
N VAL A 962 -10.10 -32.36 30.56
CA VAL A 962 -10.20 -31.74 29.23
C VAL A 962 -8.81 -31.36 28.77
N SER A 963 -8.42 -31.81 27.58
CA SER A 963 -7.09 -31.57 27.02
C SER A 963 -7.13 -31.41 25.50
N GLY A 964 -6.09 -30.83 24.91
CA GLY A 964 -5.94 -30.72 23.46
C GLY A 964 -5.73 -29.30 22.92
N PRO A 965 -5.49 -29.15 21.61
CA PRO A 965 -5.13 -27.88 21.00
C PRO A 965 -6.23 -26.81 21.10
N GLY A 966 -7.50 -27.22 21.32
CA GLY A 966 -8.64 -26.33 21.53
C GLY A 966 -8.58 -25.48 22.79
N LEU A 967 -7.75 -25.85 23.78
CA LEU A 967 -7.56 -25.06 25.01
C LEU A 967 -6.41 -24.02 24.92
N GLY A 968 -5.66 -24.01 23.81
CA GLY A 968 -4.56 -23.08 23.57
C GLY A 968 -4.97 -21.87 22.72
N PRO A 969 -4.02 -20.99 22.36
CA PRO A 969 -4.26 -19.91 21.41
C PRO A 969 -4.70 -20.45 20.05
N LEU A 970 -5.87 -20.02 19.58
CA LEU A 970 -6.47 -20.48 18.33
C LEU A 970 -6.26 -19.45 17.21
N VAL A 971 -6.38 -19.91 15.97
CA VAL A 971 -6.47 -19.03 14.80
C VAL A 971 -7.89 -19.11 14.26
N ALA A 972 -8.55 -17.96 14.12
CA ALA A 972 -9.89 -17.89 13.56
C ALA A 972 -9.96 -18.55 12.17
N GLN A 973 -11.11 -19.13 11.83
CA GLN A 973 -11.36 -19.90 10.59
C GLN A 973 -10.56 -21.22 10.46
N ARG A 974 -9.89 -21.70 11.53
CA ARG A 974 -9.30 -23.06 11.56
C ARG A 974 -10.05 -23.96 12.56
N SER A 975 -10.33 -25.19 12.14
CA SER A 975 -10.92 -26.21 13.01
C SER A 975 -9.90 -26.69 14.04
N THR A 976 -10.30 -26.73 15.30
CA THR A 976 -9.54 -27.31 16.41
C THR A 976 -10.38 -28.36 17.14
N TYR A 977 -9.82 -29.01 18.16
CA TYR A 977 -10.55 -29.94 19.01
C TYR A 977 -10.05 -29.92 20.46
N VAL A 978 -10.93 -30.36 21.36
CA VAL A 978 -10.56 -30.85 22.69
C VAL A 978 -10.98 -32.31 22.83
N SER A 979 -10.21 -33.05 23.61
CA SER A 979 -10.52 -34.40 24.08
C SER A 979 -10.95 -34.28 25.54
N ILE A 980 -12.09 -34.88 25.86
CA ILE A 980 -12.67 -34.95 27.19
C ILE A 980 -12.61 -36.41 27.60
N ASP A 981 -11.73 -36.71 28.55
CA ASP A 981 -11.52 -38.05 29.10
C ASP A 981 -12.42 -38.21 30.33
N THR A 982 -13.42 -39.09 30.20
CA THR A 982 -14.36 -39.47 31.26
C THR A 982 -14.10 -40.89 31.77
N THR A 983 -13.00 -41.55 31.36
CA THR A 983 -12.71 -42.97 31.63
C THR A 983 -12.72 -43.36 33.11
N ASN A 984 -12.45 -42.39 34.00
CA ASN A 984 -12.44 -42.57 35.45
C ASN A 984 -13.55 -41.80 36.18
N ALA A 985 -14.47 -41.15 35.45
CA ALA A 985 -15.49 -40.24 35.99
C ALA A 985 -16.85 -40.90 36.29
N GLY A 986 -17.02 -42.20 36.03
CA GLY A 986 -18.30 -42.88 36.15
C GLY A 986 -19.23 -42.62 34.95
N PHE A 987 -20.50 -42.98 35.09
CA PHE A 987 -21.54 -42.72 34.09
C PHE A 987 -22.31 -41.45 34.48
N GLY A 988 -22.44 -40.51 33.54
CA GLY A 988 -23.15 -39.24 33.71
C GLY A 988 -23.22 -38.47 32.39
N ASP A 989 -24.17 -37.54 32.27
CA ASP A 989 -24.38 -36.77 31.04
C ASP A 989 -23.30 -35.69 30.86
N ILE A 990 -22.97 -35.36 29.61
CA ILE A 990 -21.91 -34.39 29.28
C ILE A 990 -22.44 -33.23 28.44
N ASP A 991 -22.51 -32.05 29.06
CA ASP A 991 -22.92 -30.81 28.42
C ASP A 991 -21.71 -29.98 28.03
N VAL A 992 -21.68 -29.55 26.76
CA VAL A 992 -20.57 -28.74 26.23
C VAL A 992 -21.09 -27.61 25.36
N TYR A 993 -20.67 -26.39 25.67
CA TYR A 993 -21.03 -25.18 24.94
C TYR A 993 -19.86 -24.20 24.85
N VAL A 994 -19.83 -23.42 23.77
CA VAL A 994 -18.77 -22.43 23.49
C VAL A 994 -19.40 -21.06 23.29
N ASP A 995 -19.22 -20.20 24.28
CA ASP A 995 -19.60 -18.79 24.24
C ASP A 995 -18.47 -17.97 23.58
N GLY A 996 -18.81 -16.88 22.87
CA GLY A 996 -17.82 -15.98 22.27
C GLY A 996 -18.38 -15.13 21.13
N PRO A 997 -17.54 -14.36 20.41
CA PRO A 997 -17.94 -13.39 19.38
C PRO A 997 -18.86 -13.93 18.28
N THR A 998 -18.83 -15.24 18.03
CA THR A 998 -19.74 -15.89 17.08
C THR A 998 -20.22 -17.23 17.61
N ARG A 999 -21.52 -17.53 17.40
CA ARG A 999 -22.07 -18.88 17.60
C ARG A 999 -21.27 -19.89 16.78
N THR A 1000 -20.54 -20.74 17.50
CA THR A 1000 -19.63 -21.73 16.95
C THR A 1000 -20.29 -23.10 17.01
N PRO A 1001 -20.59 -23.75 15.87
CA PRO A 1001 -21.19 -25.08 15.88
C PRO A 1001 -20.17 -26.10 16.44
N LEU A 1002 -20.65 -26.96 17.34
CA LEU A 1002 -19.88 -28.02 17.95
C LEU A 1002 -20.17 -29.34 17.25
N HIS A 1003 -19.14 -30.17 17.10
CA HIS A 1003 -19.26 -31.52 16.58
C HIS A 1003 -18.55 -32.48 17.54
N CYS A 1004 -19.32 -33.19 18.37
CA CYS A 1004 -18.77 -34.25 19.22
C CYS A 1004 -18.55 -35.54 18.41
N VAL A 1005 -17.45 -36.23 18.67
CA VAL A 1005 -17.18 -37.59 18.22
C VAL A 1005 -16.90 -38.42 19.46
N ASP A 1006 -17.86 -39.26 19.84
CA ASP A 1006 -17.66 -40.28 20.86
C ASP A 1006 -16.99 -41.51 20.20
N ASN A 1007 -15.87 -41.95 20.77
CA ASN A 1007 -15.13 -43.13 20.31
C ASN A 1007 -15.51 -44.41 21.07
N GLN A 1008 -16.44 -44.33 22.03
CA GLN A 1008 -16.93 -45.43 22.88
C GLN A 1008 -15.83 -46.09 23.75
N ASP A 1009 -14.71 -45.38 23.95
CA ASP A 1009 -13.57 -45.77 24.80
C ASP A 1009 -13.47 -44.94 26.09
N GLY A 1010 -14.46 -44.07 26.35
CA GLY A 1010 -14.46 -43.10 27.45
C GLY A 1010 -13.74 -41.79 27.15
N ILE A 1011 -13.32 -41.54 25.89
CA ILE A 1011 -12.71 -40.27 25.46
C ILE A 1011 -13.54 -39.65 24.33
N LEU A 1012 -14.29 -38.61 24.67
CA LEU A 1012 -15.06 -37.81 23.72
C LEU A 1012 -14.16 -36.77 23.04
N LYS A 1013 -14.26 -36.62 21.72
CA LYS A 1013 -13.50 -35.62 20.95
C LYS A 1013 -14.44 -34.57 20.37
N MET A 1014 -14.47 -33.39 20.99
CA MET A 1014 -15.25 -32.26 20.50
C MET A 1014 -14.43 -31.39 19.55
N CYS A 1015 -14.90 -31.27 18.30
CA CYS A 1015 -14.34 -30.37 17.28
C CYS A 1015 -15.15 -29.08 17.18
N PHE A 1016 -14.47 -27.94 17.03
CA PHE A 1016 -15.08 -26.62 16.85
C PHE A 1016 -14.21 -25.68 16.00
N THR A 1017 -14.81 -24.63 15.43
CA THR A 1017 -14.11 -23.67 14.55
C THR A 1017 -14.50 -22.22 14.90
N PRO A 1018 -13.68 -21.47 15.66
CA PRO A 1018 -13.98 -20.06 15.97
C PRO A 1018 -13.97 -19.23 14.68
N LYS A 1019 -15.10 -18.61 14.32
CA LYS A 1019 -15.24 -17.91 13.02
C LYS A 1019 -14.63 -16.51 13.03
N GLN A 1020 -14.59 -15.86 14.19
CA GLN A 1020 -13.98 -14.54 14.37
C GLN A 1020 -12.89 -14.59 15.44
N PRO A 1021 -11.87 -13.71 15.36
CA PRO A 1021 -10.94 -13.49 16.46
C PRO A 1021 -11.66 -12.87 17.66
N GLY A 1022 -11.13 -13.10 18.85
CA GLY A 1022 -11.68 -12.65 20.12
C GLY A 1022 -11.62 -13.73 21.19
N LEU A 1023 -12.28 -13.47 22.31
CA LEU A 1023 -12.24 -14.33 23.49
C LEU A 1023 -13.44 -15.30 23.51
N TYR A 1024 -13.16 -16.59 23.60
CA TYR A 1024 -14.17 -17.64 23.71
C TYR A 1024 -14.09 -18.30 25.08
N TYR A 1025 -15.22 -18.77 25.59
CA TYR A 1025 -15.33 -19.53 26.83
C TYR A 1025 -15.93 -20.89 26.50
N LEU A 1026 -15.10 -21.93 26.56
CA LEU A 1026 -15.55 -23.32 26.47
C LEU A 1026 -16.00 -23.76 27.85
N ARG A 1027 -17.29 -24.08 27.99
CA ARG A 1027 -17.83 -24.66 29.21
C ARG A 1027 -18.07 -26.15 28.97
N VAL A 1028 -17.43 -26.96 29.80
CA VAL A 1028 -17.67 -28.40 29.91
C VAL A 1028 -18.30 -28.66 31.27
N MET A 1029 -19.40 -29.40 31.29
CA MET A 1029 -20.09 -29.88 32.48
C MET A 1029 -20.29 -31.38 32.38
N PHE A 1030 -20.24 -32.07 33.50
CA PHE A 1030 -20.50 -33.49 33.61
C PHE A 1030 -21.47 -33.70 34.77
N ASP A 1031 -22.61 -34.33 34.49
CA ASP A 1031 -23.75 -34.47 35.40
C ASP A 1031 -24.16 -33.15 36.08
N ASN A 1032 -24.38 -32.12 35.27
CA ASN A 1032 -24.67 -30.73 35.68
C ASN A 1032 -23.58 -29.98 36.49
N GLU A 1033 -22.44 -30.58 36.82
CA GLU A 1033 -21.31 -29.90 37.49
C GLU A 1033 -20.18 -29.49 36.54
N HIS A 1034 -19.52 -28.36 36.81
CA HIS A 1034 -18.36 -27.92 36.03
C HIS A 1034 -17.13 -28.81 36.29
N VAL A 1035 -16.54 -29.34 35.21
CA VAL A 1035 -15.29 -30.13 35.29
C VAL A 1035 -14.08 -29.22 35.61
N PRO A 1036 -12.99 -29.74 36.20
CA PRO A 1036 -11.81 -28.97 36.56
C PRO A 1036 -11.24 -28.12 35.41
N GLY A 1037 -11.21 -26.80 35.60
CA GLY A 1037 -10.73 -25.82 34.62
C GLY A 1037 -11.82 -25.19 33.74
N SER A 1038 -13.06 -25.68 33.81
CA SER A 1038 -14.23 -25.07 33.17
C SER A 1038 -14.72 -23.86 33.99
N PRO A 1039 -15.08 -22.72 33.36
CA PRO A 1039 -15.00 -22.43 31.92
C PRO A 1039 -13.57 -22.13 31.46
N PHE A 1040 -13.16 -22.77 30.37
CA PHE A 1040 -11.84 -22.57 29.76
C PHE A 1040 -11.84 -21.33 28.88
N GLN A 1041 -11.02 -20.34 29.24
CA GLN A 1041 -10.84 -19.09 28.48
C GLN A 1041 -9.84 -19.28 27.33
N ILE A 1042 -10.30 -19.07 26.10
CA ILE A 1042 -9.59 -19.39 24.86
C ILE A 1042 -9.51 -18.13 23.98
N VAL A 1043 -8.29 -17.73 23.59
CA VAL A 1043 -8.08 -16.58 22.69
C VAL A 1043 -7.96 -17.06 21.24
N ALA A 1044 -8.87 -16.63 20.37
CA ALA A 1044 -8.72 -16.77 18.92
C ALA A 1044 -8.10 -15.49 18.33
N VAL A 1045 -6.98 -15.61 17.62
CA VAL A 1045 -6.35 -14.49 16.89
C VAL A 1045 -6.72 -14.52 15.41
N ALA A 1046 -6.60 -13.37 14.74
CA ALA A 1046 -6.89 -13.27 13.32
C ALA A 1046 -5.92 -14.13 12.50
N ALA A 1047 -6.42 -14.75 11.42
CA ALA A 1047 -5.57 -15.50 10.50
C ALA A 1047 -4.65 -14.55 9.73
N LEU A 1048 -3.39 -14.45 10.14
CA LEU A 1048 -2.34 -13.82 9.34
C LEU A 1048 -2.25 -14.55 7.98
N LEU A 1049 -2.44 -13.79 6.90
CA LEU A 1049 -2.31 -14.29 5.54
C LEU A 1049 -0.83 -14.52 5.21
N GLY A 1050 -0.37 -15.76 5.35
CA GLY A 1050 0.70 -16.30 4.52
C GLY A 1050 2.05 -16.57 5.18
N SER A 1051 2.19 -17.77 5.77
CA SER A 1051 3.34 -18.63 5.46
C SER A 1051 2.92 -20.11 5.51
N PRO A 1052 3.07 -20.88 4.41
CA PRO A 1052 2.67 -22.29 4.37
C PRO A 1052 3.88 -23.23 4.30
N SER A 1053 4.21 -23.89 5.41
CA SER A 1053 4.64 -25.30 5.41
C SER A 1053 4.99 -25.78 6.81
N LEU A 1054 4.34 -26.85 7.29
CA LEU A 1054 4.96 -28.03 7.91
C LEU A 1054 3.88 -29.01 8.41
N LEU A 1055 3.68 -30.10 7.67
CA LEU A 1055 3.50 -31.48 8.18
C LEU A 1055 3.29 -32.41 6.98
N GLY A 1056 4.16 -33.41 6.82
CA GLY A 1056 4.06 -34.32 5.68
C GLY A 1056 5.32 -35.13 5.34
N ALA A 1057 6.03 -35.68 6.34
CA ALA A 1057 7.03 -36.73 6.12
C ALA A 1057 7.26 -37.56 7.40
N GLU A 1058 6.64 -38.73 7.49
CA GLU A 1058 7.07 -39.76 8.44
C GLU A 1058 8.22 -40.61 7.86
N GLN A 1059 9.27 -40.75 8.69
CA GLN A 1059 10.19 -41.89 8.81
C GLN A 1059 10.63 -42.70 7.56
N LYS A 1060 11.95 -42.64 7.26
CA LYS A 1060 12.77 -43.87 7.09
C LYS A 1060 14.30 -43.69 7.29
N ARG A 1061 14.73 -43.97 8.53
CA ARG A 1061 15.99 -44.61 9.01
C ARG A 1061 17.41 -44.22 8.52
N SER A 1062 18.27 -44.10 9.55
CA SER A 1062 19.73 -44.35 9.63
C SER A 1062 20.64 -43.14 9.31
N LYS A 1063 21.70 -42.83 10.07
CA LYS A 1063 22.45 -43.59 11.11
C LYS A 1063 23.20 -42.64 12.08
N THR A 1064 23.61 -43.15 13.27
CA THR A 1064 24.64 -42.61 14.22
C THR A 1064 24.44 -41.20 14.82
N GLU A 1065 24.75 -40.90 16.09
CA GLU A 1065 25.19 -41.68 17.26
C GLU A 1065 24.88 -40.90 18.57
N SER A 1066 24.92 -41.56 19.73
CA SER A 1066 24.81 -40.95 21.08
C SER A 1066 25.68 -41.75 22.04
N PRO A 1067 26.45 -41.11 22.95
CA PRO A 1067 26.06 -41.17 24.37
C PRO A 1067 26.47 -39.95 25.26
N TYR A 1068 25.64 -39.64 26.27
CA TYR A 1068 25.98 -39.15 27.64
C TYR A 1068 26.93 -37.92 27.82
N SER A 1069 26.72 -36.99 28.77
CA SER A 1069 26.12 -37.10 30.11
C SER A 1069 25.72 -35.73 30.69
N SER A 1070 24.83 -35.76 31.69
CA SER A 1070 24.41 -34.66 32.55
C SER A 1070 25.32 -34.47 33.78
N ILE A 1071 25.37 -33.26 34.36
CA ILE A 1071 25.39 -33.01 35.83
C ILE A 1071 25.11 -31.51 36.12
N SER A 1072 24.68 -31.23 37.35
CA SER A 1072 23.88 -30.07 37.77
C SER A 1072 24.64 -28.97 38.55
N SER A 1073 23.88 -27.91 38.87
CA SER A 1073 23.90 -27.12 40.14
C SER A 1073 25.10 -26.22 40.49
N GLY A 1074 24.82 -24.93 40.76
CA GLY A 1074 25.76 -23.98 41.36
C GLY A 1074 25.14 -22.59 41.58
N SER A 1075 24.82 -22.26 42.83
CA SER A 1075 24.07 -21.05 43.26
C SER A 1075 24.94 -19.81 43.53
N SER A 1076 24.31 -18.63 43.51
CA SER A 1076 24.79 -17.33 44.06
C SER A 1076 25.95 -16.66 43.28
N SER A 1077 26.09 -15.33 43.22
CA SER A 1077 25.60 -14.25 44.11
C SER A 1077 25.56 -12.90 43.39
N THR A 1078 24.73 -11.96 43.85
CA THR A 1078 24.86 -10.51 43.58
C THR A 1078 25.72 -9.86 44.68
N PRO A 1079 26.56 -8.85 44.35
CA PRO A 1079 26.12 -7.47 44.65
C PRO A 1079 26.58 -6.38 43.65
N ASN A 1080 25.68 -5.40 43.39
CA ASN A 1080 25.82 -3.93 43.48
C ASN A 1080 27.22 -3.23 43.30
N PRO A 1081 27.26 -1.91 42.94
CA PRO A 1081 26.52 -1.18 41.89
C PRO A 1081 27.39 -0.07 41.19
N ASN A 1082 26.74 0.86 40.43
CA ASN A 1082 27.12 2.28 40.27
C ASN A 1082 28.14 2.71 39.15
N PRO A 1083 28.29 4.02 38.80
CA PRO A 1083 27.84 4.52 37.48
C PRO A 1083 28.82 5.53 36.77
N GLN A 1084 28.28 6.44 35.94
CA GLN A 1084 28.90 7.57 35.17
C GLN A 1084 29.39 7.20 33.75
N ALA A 1085 28.95 7.86 32.64
CA ALA A 1085 29.05 9.29 32.23
C ALA A 1085 30.53 9.66 31.90
N CYS A 1086 30.94 10.32 30.82
CA CYS A 1086 30.39 11.33 29.89
C CYS A 1086 30.98 11.08 28.46
N THR A 1087 30.80 11.86 27.39
CA THR A 1087 30.44 13.30 27.22
C THR A 1087 29.86 13.52 25.84
#